data_AF-A0A0E0PFA9-F1
#
_entry.id   AF-A0A0E0PFA9-F1
#
_cell.length_a   1.000
_cell.length_b   1.000
_cell.length_c   1.000
_cell.angle_alpha   90.00
_cell.angle_beta   90.00
_cell.angle_gamma   90.00
#
_symmetry.space_group_name_H-M   'P 1'
#
loop_
_entity.id
_entity.type
_entity.pdbx_description
1 polymer ?
#
loop_
_entity_poly.entity_id
_entity_poly.type
_entity_poly.pdbx_seq_one_letter_code
_entity_poly.pdbx_strand_id
1 'polypeptide(L)'
;MCPVNGKLQLHDGRTAYHFQPAKFWQNGPLYHNGLYHFFYQYNPHGPLWDTGKLSWGHSVSGDLVNWAFLGTAIDPTDPFDVNGCWSGSATVLPGGRPAFLYTGRDAGGVQVQNVSFAKNPLDPLLREWEKPSCNPIIAFPADVINNNFRDPTTAWLGRDGLWRMVVAAEVAGAGSALVYRSADFLRWERNAAPMHSSAAVPVLECPDFFPVAEHGTDGLDTSANGGGTGVEHVLKLSEFDTHQDFYMVGRYDDEGDTFSPEEPDRGDNCRRWRCLDYGQAYAAKSFFDARRNRRVQWLWVNEYDSKADDVAKGWAGVQAFPRKVWLDGDGKQLLQWPVDEIETLRTKRVGLQGTEVKAGGLHEIVGVASSQADVEVVFEIPNLEDEAESFDPDWLDPHKLCKDKGAASAHGGVGPFGLIVMASGDLQEQTAVFFRVFKHHGKYKVFMCTDLTRSSTKADVYKDAYGGFVDVDIQKDKSISLRTLIDHSMIESFGGGGRACITTRVYPEHAATSSSHLYVFNNGSGTVNVSKLEAWEMATATVNSADALDAITLLLAAASLYCSAMALAGLPLSVFAIAVHFCLVFSSSSSPPVCPANGHRDRTAYHFQPAKNWQNGPVYYNGMYHLFYQYNPHGALWDVGNLSWGHSVSGDLVNWAALDNALDPTAPFDANGCASGSVTILPDGVPVVMYSGIDARRRQVQNVAFPKNPRDPLLREWTKPGYNPVIPVPADVSPDNFRDPTTAWLGSDGLWRFAISAVADGVGATLVYRSADFLRWERNAAPLHASRDAVMAECPDLFPVAEHGEDGLDLDASAIGGAGAGVRHVLKVSMPDTLEDYYMVGRYDDADDTFTVPPEDLEAHGDDYRRWRRIDHGHLYASKTFYDAGKKRRVLWAWVNESDSEADDVTKGWSGLQSFPRAVWLDEGGRQLVQWPVEEIETLRRKRGVLLGGNEVEAGGLREIGGIAGSQADVEVAFEIASLAGADRLDPDHLRDPDALCGENGAAVHGGIGPFGLLVMASGDLRERTAVFFRVFRLSHGYTVLMCTDLTRSTSRAGVYKPSHGGFVDIDIEKDRAISLRTLIDHSIVESFGGGGRTCMTARVYPEHVATGSSHLYVFNNASDAVKVSKLEAWELATASVNAGDDGLISWRALIVPRRPVNPHRDGETGCNASTLVANGRGGRRRATISVGEARGGRRERTVERCTAGAGSTAEGGSQRGERWG
;
A
#
# COMPACT_ATOMS: atom_id res chain seq x y z
N MET A 1 0.60 -27.04 25.21
CA MET A 1 1.84 -27.19 24.42
C MET A 1 1.74 -26.17 23.32
N CYS A 2 2.54 -25.10 23.40
CA CYS A 2 2.63 -24.11 22.33
C CYS A 2 3.29 -24.76 21.11
N PRO A 3 2.76 -24.61 19.88
CA PRO A 3 3.54 -24.89 18.70
C PRO A 3 4.59 -23.79 18.54
N VAL A 4 5.78 -24.26 18.21
CA VAL A 4 7.01 -23.49 18.06
C VAL A 4 6.90 -22.61 16.81
N ASN A 5 7.26 -21.33 16.94
CA ASN A 5 7.51 -20.42 15.81
C ASN A 5 8.68 -20.96 14.98
N GLY A 6 8.39 -21.85 14.04
CA GLY A 6 9.24 -22.16 12.91
C GLY A 6 8.91 -21.21 11.77
N LYS A 7 9.94 -20.60 11.18
CA LYS A 7 9.84 -20.01 9.83
C LYS A 7 9.16 -21.05 8.93
N LEU A 8 7.99 -20.73 8.36
CA LEU A 8 7.39 -21.57 7.32
C LEU A 8 8.37 -21.57 6.15
N GLN A 9 9.08 -22.67 5.99
CA GLN A 9 9.90 -22.94 4.82
C GLN A 9 8.95 -23.09 3.62
N LEU A 10 9.28 -22.45 2.49
CA LEU A 10 8.65 -22.63 1.17
C LEU A 10 8.85 -24.04 0.58
N HIS A 11 9.14 -25.05 1.40
CA HIS A 11 9.55 -26.40 0.99
C HIS A 11 8.41 -27.44 0.92
N ASP A 12 7.14 -27.06 1.16
CA ASP A 12 5.99 -28.01 1.30
C ASP A 12 4.89 -27.88 0.22
N GLY A 13 5.15 -27.24 -0.92
CA GLY A 13 4.21 -27.20 -2.06
C GLY A 13 3.02 -26.24 -1.94
N ARG A 14 3.07 -25.25 -1.03
CA ARG A 14 2.06 -24.17 -0.95
C ARG A 14 2.12 -23.25 -2.16
N THR A 15 0.97 -22.74 -2.57
CA THR A 15 0.83 -21.73 -3.62
C THR A 15 1.18 -20.34 -3.08
N ALA A 16 1.68 -19.46 -3.93
CA ALA A 16 2.07 -18.11 -3.57
C ALA A 16 1.00 -17.06 -3.88
N TYR A 17 0.12 -17.31 -4.86
CA TYR A 17 -0.91 -16.34 -5.23
C TYR A 17 -2.31 -16.93 -5.42
N HIS A 18 -2.46 -18.25 -5.41
CA HIS A 18 -3.79 -18.86 -5.31
C HIS A 18 -4.36 -18.72 -3.90
N PHE A 19 -5.68 -18.52 -3.83
CA PHE A 19 -6.36 -18.57 -2.54
C PHE A 19 -6.27 -19.98 -1.99
N GLN A 20 -5.68 -20.11 -0.81
CA GLN A 20 -5.66 -21.36 -0.06
C GLN A 20 -6.18 -21.11 1.35
N PRO A 21 -7.30 -21.74 1.73
CA PRO A 21 -7.66 -21.75 3.14
C PRO A 21 -6.60 -22.55 3.90
N ALA A 22 -6.53 -22.38 5.22
CA ALA A 22 -5.72 -23.32 6.00
C ALA A 22 -6.18 -24.77 5.73
N LYS A 23 -7.48 -25.00 5.42
CA LYS A 23 -8.12 -26.31 5.20
C LYS A 23 -9.42 -26.19 4.32
N PHE A 24 -9.54 -27.01 3.26
CA PHE A 24 -10.76 -27.40 2.48
C PHE A 24 -11.42 -26.50 1.41
N TRP A 25 -12.68 -26.83 1.06
CA TRP A 25 -13.43 -26.58 -0.18
C TRP A 25 -14.19 -25.22 -0.17
N GLN A 26 -14.64 -24.65 -1.30
CA GLN A 26 -15.37 -23.35 -1.38
C GLN A 26 -16.91 -23.33 -1.14
N ASN A 27 -17.45 -22.19 -0.70
CA ASN A 27 -18.88 -21.87 -0.64
C ASN A 27 -19.18 -20.64 -1.54
N GLY A 28 -20.35 -20.02 -1.41
CA GLY A 28 -20.80 -18.90 -2.24
C GLY A 28 -19.95 -17.63 -2.13
N PRO A 29 -19.16 -17.25 -3.16
CA PRO A 29 -18.54 -15.93 -3.23
C PRO A 29 -19.59 -14.83 -3.41
N LEU A 30 -19.28 -13.62 -2.94
CA LEU A 30 -20.20 -12.48 -2.95
C LEU A 30 -19.41 -11.18 -3.18
N TYR A 31 -19.93 -10.26 -3.98
CA TYR A 31 -19.51 -8.86 -3.92
C TYR A 31 -20.53 -8.06 -3.13
N HIS A 32 -20.10 -7.36 -2.08
CA HIS A 32 -20.97 -6.55 -1.22
C HIS A 32 -20.24 -5.32 -0.72
N ASN A 33 -20.89 -4.16 -0.81
CA ASN A 33 -20.41 -2.88 -0.24
C ASN A 33 -18.93 -2.55 -0.48
N GLY A 34 -18.42 -2.79 -1.70
CA GLY A 34 -17.04 -2.43 -2.05
C GLY A 34 -16.06 -3.60 -2.01
N LEU A 35 -16.45 -4.76 -1.48
CA LEU A 35 -15.55 -5.89 -1.26
C LEU A 35 -16.05 -7.19 -1.85
N TYR A 36 -15.08 -8.01 -2.21
CA TYR A 36 -15.28 -9.43 -2.48
C TYR A 36 -15.21 -10.20 -1.17
N HIS A 37 -16.23 -10.99 -0.88
CA HIS A 37 -16.28 -11.93 0.22
C HIS A 37 -16.16 -13.33 -0.38
N PHE A 38 -15.24 -14.11 0.17
CA PHE A 38 -15.07 -15.51 -0.18
C PHE A 38 -15.32 -16.37 1.05
N PHE A 39 -16.30 -17.25 0.93
CA PHE A 39 -16.66 -18.20 1.96
C PHE A 39 -16.27 -19.59 1.49
N TYR A 40 -15.86 -20.46 2.41
CA TYR A 40 -15.36 -21.79 2.08
C TYR A 40 -15.59 -22.76 3.23
N GLN A 41 -15.94 -24.02 2.90
CA GLN A 41 -16.00 -25.10 3.86
C GLN A 41 -14.62 -25.25 4.52
N TYR A 42 -14.64 -25.11 5.83
CA TYR A 42 -13.45 -25.04 6.65
C TYR A 42 -13.60 -26.03 7.79
N ASN A 43 -12.61 -26.93 7.93
CA ASN A 43 -12.51 -27.79 9.09
C ASN A 43 -11.51 -27.18 10.08
N PRO A 44 -11.92 -26.59 11.21
CA PRO A 44 -10.96 -26.02 12.16
C PRO A 44 -10.02 -27.07 12.78
N HIS A 45 -10.40 -28.36 12.80
CA HIS A 45 -9.74 -29.41 13.58
C HIS A 45 -8.61 -30.16 12.86
N GLY A 46 -8.56 -30.16 11.53
CA GLY A 46 -7.50 -30.89 10.82
C GLY A 46 -7.61 -30.80 9.29
N PRO A 47 -6.53 -31.10 8.55
CA PRO A 47 -6.49 -31.04 7.08
C PRO A 47 -7.20 -32.22 6.42
N LEU A 48 -7.91 -33.07 7.17
CA LEU A 48 -8.72 -34.20 6.67
C LEU A 48 -10.22 -33.96 6.93
N TRP A 49 -11.06 -34.29 5.95
CA TRP A 49 -12.50 -34.02 5.94
C TRP A 49 -13.22 -34.63 7.15
N ASP A 50 -12.77 -35.81 7.58
CA ASP A 50 -13.37 -36.64 8.62
C ASP A 50 -12.91 -36.32 10.05
N THR A 51 -11.99 -35.36 10.24
CA THR A 51 -11.41 -35.03 11.55
C THR A 51 -12.23 -34.03 12.38
N GLY A 52 -13.34 -33.52 11.85
CA GLY A 52 -14.16 -32.50 12.51
C GLY A 52 -15.48 -32.24 11.81
N LYS A 53 -16.26 -31.32 12.38
CA LYS A 53 -17.48 -30.81 11.75
C LYS A 53 -17.12 -29.57 10.91
N LEU A 54 -17.74 -29.45 9.74
CA LEU A 54 -17.45 -28.35 8.83
C LEU A 54 -18.16 -27.06 9.26
N SER A 55 -17.43 -25.96 9.16
CA SER A 55 -17.89 -24.58 9.29
C SER A 55 -17.66 -23.83 7.97
N TRP A 56 -18.13 -22.59 7.86
CA TRP A 56 -17.76 -21.72 6.76
C TRP A 56 -16.66 -20.75 7.22
N GLY A 57 -15.45 -20.93 6.72
CA GLY A 57 -14.40 -19.92 6.80
C GLY A 57 -14.74 -18.71 5.93
N HIS A 58 -14.21 -17.55 6.30
CA HIS A 58 -14.53 -16.27 5.67
C HIS A 58 -13.28 -15.45 5.47
N SER A 59 -13.03 -15.08 4.22
CA SER A 59 -12.03 -14.09 3.84
C SER A 59 -12.63 -12.99 2.97
N VAL A 60 -12.01 -11.83 2.98
CA VAL A 60 -12.41 -10.67 2.17
C VAL A 60 -11.25 -10.16 1.33
N SER A 61 -11.56 -9.53 0.21
CA SER A 61 -10.61 -8.95 -0.73
C SER A 61 -11.16 -7.67 -1.38
N GLY A 62 -10.28 -6.72 -1.65
CA GLY A 62 -10.59 -5.54 -2.48
C GLY A 62 -10.38 -5.77 -3.98
N ASP A 63 -9.63 -6.81 -4.35
CA ASP A 63 -9.05 -7.00 -5.69
C ASP A 63 -9.08 -8.46 -6.20
N LEU A 64 -9.67 -9.41 -5.46
CA LEU A 64 -9.67 -10.85 -5.71
C LEU A 64 -8.29 -11.55 -5.64
N VAL A 65 -7.22 -10.81 -5.31
CA VAL A 65 -5.84 -11.31 -5.25
C VAL A 65 -5.36 -11.39 -3.82
N ASN A 66 -5.52 -10.30 -3.07
CA ASN A 66 -5.08 -10.18 -1.70
C ASN A 66 -6.27 -10.38 -0.76
N TRP A 67 -6.14 -11.34 0.15
CA TRP A 67 -7.22 -11.86 0.99
C TRP A 67 -6.89 -11.73 2.47
N ALA A 68 -7.84 -11.15 3.21
CA ALA A 68 -7.81 -11.06 4.65
C ALA A 68 -8.68 -12.14 5.28
N PHE A 69 -8.14 -12.90 6.24
CA PHE A 69 -8.92 -13.90 6.97
C PHE A 69 -9.69 -13.26 8.12
N LEU A 70 -10.99 -13.55 8.21
CA LEU A 70 -11.89 -13.01 9.23
C LEU A 70 -12.30 -14.03 10.31
N GLY A 71 -11.97 -15.32 10.13
CA GLY A 71 -12.47 -16.40 10.98
C GLY A 71 -13.57 -17.21 10.31
N THR A 72 -14.51 -17.72 11.11
CA THR A 72 -15.70 -18.44 10.64
C THR A 72 -16.90 -17.51 10.58
N ALA A 73 -17.68 -17.58 9.49
CA ALA A 73 -18.94 -16.86 9.34
C ALA A 73 -20.14 -17.63 9.93
N ILE A 74 -20.19 -18.95 9.72
CA ILE A 74 -21.18 -19.84 10.34
C ILE A 74 -20.54 -21.13 10.84
N ASP A 75 -20.90 -21.53 12.05
CA ASP A 75 -20.42 -22.73 12.75
C ASP A 75 -21.56 -23.71 13.07
N PRO A 76 -21.34 -25.03 13.17
CA PRO A 76 -22.39 -26.04 13.40
C PRO A 76 -22.90 -26.06 14.85
N THR A 77 -23.73 -25.09 15.21
CA THR A 77 -24.17 -24.79 16.58
C THR A 77 -25.59 -25.24 16.91
N ASP A 78 -26.44 -25.45 15.90
CA ASP A 78 -27.89 -25.58 16.08
C ASP A 78 -28.40 -26.94 15.62
N PRO A 79 -29.54 -27.46 16.13
CA PRO A 79 -29.99 -28.82 15.83
C PRO A 79 -30.11 -29.18 14.34
N PHE A 80 -30.31 -28.20 13.46
CA PHE A 80 -30.46 -28.36 12.01
C PHE A 80 -29.13 -28.35 11.23
N ASP A 81 -28.00 -28.02 11.88
CA ASP A 81 -26.66 -28.06 11.28
C ASP A 81 -25.56 -28.57 12.23
N VAL A 82 -25.94 -29.11 13.38
CA VAL A 82 -25.04 -29.56 14.46
C VAL A 82 -24.00 -30.58 13.99
N ASN A 83 -24.21 -31.28 12.88
CA ASN A 83 -23.27 -32.24 12.32
C ASN A 83 -22.46 -31.69 11.12
N GLY A 84 -22.61 -30.41 10.78
CA GLY A 84 -21.81 -29.70 9.78
C GLY A 84 -22.62 -28.66 9.00
N CYS A 85 -22.00 -27.51 8.72
CA CYS A 85 -22.45 -26.52 7.75
C CYS A 85 -21.78 -26.80 6.40
N TRP A 86 -22.52 -27.40 5.47
CA TRP A 86 -22.06 -27.79 4.13
C TRP A 86 -22.30 -26.68 3.10
N SER A 87 -22.10 -26.98 1.81
CA SER A 87 -22.04 -25.97 0.75
C SER A 87 -23.35 -25.22 0.59
N GLY A 88 -23.23 -24.06 -0.02
CA GLY A 88 -24.33 -23.14 -0.24
C GLY A 88 -23.88 -21.93 -1.04
N SER A 89 -24.78 -20.97 -1.15
CA SER A 89 -24.58 -19.78 -1.97
C SER A 89 -25.08 -18.52 -1.27
N ALA A 90 -24.56 -17.37 -1.68
CA ALA A 90 -24.97 -16.07 -1.17
C ALA A 90 -25.94 -15.39 -2.15
N THR A 91 -27.00 -14.79 -1.63
CA THR A 91 -27.95 -13.96 -2.39
C THR A 91 -28.09 -12.62 -1.68
N VAL A 92 -27.98 -11.51 -2.42
CA VAL A 92 -28.30 -10.19 -1.88
C VAL A 92 -29.79 -9.93 -2.09
N LEU A 93 -30.55 -9.84 -0.99
CA LEU A 93 -32.00 -9.63 -1.04
C LEU A 93 -32.35 -8.16 -1.35
N PRO A 94 -33.60 -7.88 -1.76
CA PRO A 94 -34.10 -6.53 -1.93
C PRO A 94 -33.95 -5.78 -0.60
N GLY A 95 -33.39 -4.57 -0.66
CA GLY A 95 -32.97 -3.82 0.53
C GLY A 95 -31.51 -4.03 0.93
N GLY A 96 -30.75 -4.83 0.17
CA GLY A 96 -29.29 -4.92 0.30
C GLY A 96 -28.80 -5.81 1.43
N ARG A 97 -29.65 -6.68 1.99
CA ARG A 97 -29.24 -7.62 3.04
C ARG A 97 -28.75 -8.94 2.44
N PRO A 98 -27.49 -9.34 2.65
CA PRO A 98 -27.01 -10.66 2.23
C PRO A 98 -27.67 -11.79 3.03
N ALA A 99 -28.02 -12.86 2.32
CA ALA A 99 -28.54 -14.10 2.87
C ALA A 99 -27.74 -15.29 2.33
N PHE A 100 -27.41 -16.24 3.19
CA PHE A 100 -26.92 -17.55 2.79
C PHE A 100 -28.08 -18.52 2.71
N LEU A 101 -28.12 -19.27 1.61
CA LEU A 101 -28.81 -20.55 1.52
C LEU A 101 -27.72 -21.61 1.61
N TYR A 102 -27.82 -22.54 2.55
CA TYR A 102 -26.80 -23.57 2.76
C TYR A 102 -27.39 -24.90 3.22
N THR A 103 -26.67 -25.98 2.95
CA THR A 103 -27.03 -27.30 3.46
C THR A 103 -26.45 -27.49 4.87
N GLY A 104 -27.30 -27.83 5.84
CA GLY A 104 -26.85 -28.30 7.16
C GLY A 104 -27.04 -29.79 7.29
N ARG A 105 -26.23 -30.41 8.15
CA ARG A 105 -26.50 -31.76 8.67
C ARG A 105 -27.13 -31.69 10.04
N ASP A 106 -28.39 -32.10 10.11
CA ASP A 106 -29.17 -32.05 11.35
C ASP A 106 -28.66 -33.05 12.40
N ALA A 107 -29.30 -33.08 13.57
CA ALA A 107 -28.97 -33.99 14.67
C ALA A 107 -29.08 -35.49 14.30
N GLY A 108 -29.92 -35.84 13.32
CA GLY A 108 -30.02 -37.18 12.75
C GLY A 108 -28.97 -37.49 11.68
N GLY A 109 -28.18 -36.50 11.29
CA GLY A 109 -27.18 -36.59 10.23
C GLY A 109 -27.74 -36.46 8.82
N VAL A 110 -28.99 -36.00 8.68
CA VAL A 110 -29.71 -35.84 7.41
C VAL A 110 -29.42 -34.45 6.82
N GLN A 111 -29.33 -34.36 5.49
CA GLN A 111 -29.13 -33.11 4.77
C GLN A 111 -30.43 -32.31 4.71
N VAL A 112 -30.39 -31.06 5.16
CA VAL A 112 -31.52 -30.12 5.18
C VAL A 112 -31.07 -28.75 4.69
N GLN A 113 -31.98 -27.94 4.13
CA GLN A 113 -31.64 -26.60 3.65
C GLN A 113 -31.98 -25.55 4.70
N ASN A 114 -31.01 -24.70 4.98
CA ASN A 114 -31.06 -23.66 5.99
C ASN A 114 -30.84 -22.30 5.36
N VAL A 115 -31.30 -21.27 6.06
CA VAL A 115 -31.00 -19.87 5.74
C VAL A 115 -30.23 -19.21 6.88
N SER A 116 -29.32 -18.31 6.55
CA SER A 116 -28.65 -17.42 7.51
C SER A 116 -28.61 -16.02 6.93
N PHE A 117 -28.72 -15.00 7.79
CA PHE A 117 -28.71 -13.62 7.35
C PHE A 117 -27.55 -12.86 7.99
N ALA A 118 -26.95 -11.93 7.25
CA ALA A 118 -26.00 -11.00 7.84
C ALA A 118 -26.71 -10.22 8.96
N LYS A 119 -26.16 -10.24 10.19
CA LYS A 119 -26.76 -9.51 11.32
C LYS A 119 -26.73 -8.01 11.09
N ASN A 120 -25.60 -7.52 10.61
CA ASN A 120 -25.42 -6.13 10.21
C ASN A 120 -25.02 -6.08 8.73
N PRO A 121 -25.95 -5.86 7.79
CA PRO A 121 -25.61 -5.76 6.36
C PRO A 121 -24.80 -4.50 6.01
N LEU A 122 -24.69 -3.54 6.94
CA LEU A 122 -23.81 -2.38 6.83
C LEU A 122 -22.43 -2.64 7.43
N ASP A 123 -22.22 -3.75 8.16
CA ASP A 123 -20.87 -4.19 8.51
C ASP A 123 -20.22 -4.59 7.20
N PRO A 124 -19.27 -3.79 6.72
CA PRO A 124 -18.74 -4.03 5.41
C PRO A 124 -17.86 -5.29 5.36
N LEU A 125 -17.47 -5.84 6.53
CA LEU A 125 -16.74 -7.10 6.64
C LEU A 125 -17.66 -8.30 6.85
N LEU A 126 -18.98 -8.10 7.02
CA LEU A 126 -19.99 -9.15 7.20
C LEU A 126 -19.58 -10.25 8.20
N ARG A 127 -19.03 -9.86 9.36
CA ARG A 127 -18.44 -10.81 10.31
C ARG A 127 -19.47 -11.66 11.05
N GLU A 128 -20.65 -11.10 11.33
CA GLU A 128 -21.67 -11.77 12.12
C GLU A 128 -22.91 -12.15 11.32
N TRP A 129 -23.33 -13.41 11.49
CA TRP A 129 -24.49 -14.01 10.84
C TRP A 129 -25.48 -14.55 11.88
N GLU A 130 -26.77 -14.48 11.56
CA GLU A 130 -27.85 -15.02 12.39
C GLU A 130 -28.64 -16.11 11.65
N LYS A 131 -28.84 -17.23 12.33
CA LYS A 131 -29.65 -18.34 11.86
C LYS A 131 -31.05 -18.21 12.48
N PRO A 132 -32.11 -18.10 11.67
CA PRO A 132 -33.46 -18.07 12.20
C PRO A 132 -33.83 -19.39 12.89
N SER A 133 -34.62 -19.31 13.95
CA SER A 133 -35.13 -20.49 14.66
C SER A 133 -36.11 -21.34 13.83
N CYS A 134 -36.56 -20.84 12.67
CA CYS A 134 -37.40 -21.60 11.74
C CYS A 134 -36.61 -22.53 10.82
N ASN A 135 -35.28 -22.57 10.93
CA ASN A 135 -34.47 -23.56 10.24
C ASN A 135 -34.78 -24.99 10.75
N PRO A 136 -34.73 -26.02 9.86
CA PRO A 136 -34.46 -25.88 8.43
C PRO A 136 -35.66 -25.33 7.66
N ILE A 137 -35.39 -24.47 6.68
CA ILE A 137 -36.43 -23.91 5.79
C ILE A 137 -36.93 -24.92 4.75
N ILE A 138 -36.12 -25.94 4.45
CA ILE A 138 -36.56 -27.11 3.67
C ILE A 138 -36.04 -28.38 4.35
N ALA A 139 -36.97 -29.19 4.83
CA ALA A 139 -36.67 -30.52 5.36
C ALA A 139 -36.34 -31.50 4.24
N PHE A 140 -35.72 -32.63 4.60
CA PHE A 140 -35.40 -33.69 3.66
C PHE A 140 -36.67 -34.25 2.97
N PRO A 141 -36.79 -34.16 1.64
CA PRO A 141 -38.00 -34.63 0.94
C PRO A 141 -38.15 -36.14 0.98
N ALA A 142 -39.39 -36.64 1.10
CA ALA A 142 -39.67 -38.06 1.25
C ALA A 142 -39.36 -38.91 0.01
N ASP A 143 -39.34 -38.30 -1.18
CA ASP A 143 -39.02 -38.93 -2.47
C ASP A 143 -37.52 -38.89 -2.82
N VAL A 144 -36.72 -38.22 -2.00
CA VAL A 144 -35.26 -38.19 -2.14
C VAL A 144 -34.65 -39.36 -1.37
N ILE A 145 -33.62 -39.98 -1.95
CA ILE A 145 -32.97 -41.18 -1.39
C ILE A 145 -31.49 -40.93 -1.09
N ASN A 146 -30.85 -41.89 -0.42
CA ASN A 146 -29.42 -41.91 -0.11
C ASN A 146 -28.86 -40.69 0.64
N ASN A 147 -29.73 -39.90 1.27
CA ASN A 147 -29.37 -38.62 1.87
C ASN A 147 -28.67 -37.69 0.87
N ASN A 148 -29.05 -37.71 -0.41
CA ASN A 148 -28.50 -36.83 -1.45
C ASN A 148 -29.46 -35.66 -1.69
N PHE A 149 -29.32 -34.58 -0.91
CA PHE A 149 -30.12 -33.35 -1.02
C PHE A 149 -29.32 -32.13 -0.55
N ARG A 150 -28.61 -31.44 -1.43
CA ARG A 150 -27.63 -30.42 -1.03
C ARG A 150 -27.35 -29.33 -2.06
N ASP A 151 -26.57 -28.36 -1.59
CA ASP A 151 -25.90 -27.30 -2.34
C ASP A 151 -26.86 -26.33 -3.03
N PRO A 152 -27.68 -25.58 -2.27
CA PRO A 152 -28.58 -24.60 -2.86
C PRO A 152 -27.81 -23.52 -3.63
N THR A 153 -28.34 -23.13 -4.80
CA THR A 153 -27.78 -22.09 -5.66
C THR A 153 -27.93 -20.69 -5.08
N THR A 154 -27.25 -19.72 -5.69
CA THR A 154 -27.67 -18.32 -5.60
C THR A 154 -29.11 -18.24 -6.12
N ALA A 155 -29.97 -17.54 -5.40
CA ALA A 155 -31.36 -17.41 -5.78
C ALA A 155 -31.55 -16.26 -6.79
N TRP A 156 -32.57 -16.38 -7.64
CA TRP A 156 -32.94 -15.34 -8.60
C TRP A 156 -34.40 -14.96 -8.45
N LEU A 157 -34.72 -13.69 -8.73
CA LEU A 157 -36.09 -13.17 -8.65
C LEU A 157 -36.74 -13.24 -10.03
N GLY A 158 -37.81 -14.02 -10.17
CA GLY A 158 -38.57 -14.08 -11.42
C GLY A 158 -39.50 -12.87 -11.60
N ARG A 159 -40.06 -12.72 -12.79
CA ARG A 159 -40.91 -11.57 -13.18
C ARG A 159 -42.24 -11.53 -12.42
N ASP A 160 -42.68 -12.66 -11.91
CA ASP A 160 -43.85 -12.78 -11.03
C ASP A 160 -43.57 -12.31 -9.58
N GLY A 161 -42.32 -11.93 -9.26
CA GLY A 161 -41.90 -11.48 -7.94
C GLY A 161 -41.60 -12.60 -6.94
N LEU A 162 -41.48 -13.85 -7.39
CA LEU A 162 -41.08 -14.97 -6.55
C LEU A 162 -39.58 -15.29 -6.70
N TRP A 163 -38.91 -15.59 -5.59
CA TRP A 163 -37.56 -16.13 -5.61
C TRP A 163 -37.57 -17.56 -6.12
N ARG A 164 -36.55 -17.93 -6.90
CA ARG A 164 -36.21 -19.31 -7.23
C ARG A 164 -34.83 -19.64 -6.69
N MET A 165 -34.64 -20.91 -6.34
CA MET A 165 -33.32 -21.51 -6.19
C MET A 165 -33.36 -22.95 -6.70
N VAL A 166 -32.19 -23.49 -7.03
CA VAL A 166 -32.01 -24.91 -7.34
C VAL A 166 -31.30 -25.62 -6.20
N VAL A 167 -31.70 -26.85 -5.90
CA VAL A 167 -31.00 -27.75 -4.97
C VAL A 167 -30.76 -29.08 -5.66
N ALA A 168 -29.54 -29.62 -5.59
CA ALA A 168 -29.25 -30.93 -6.15
C ALA A 168 -29.84 -32.03 -5.25
N ALA A 169 -30.46 -33.03 -5.86
CA ALA A 169 -31.07 -34.14 -5.15
C ALA A 169 -31.04 -35.45 -5.95
N GLU A 170 -31.05 -36.59 -5.26
CA GLU A 170 -31.30 -37.89 -5.90
C GLU A 170 -32.77 -38.29 -5.71
N VAL A 171 -33.61 -38.02 -6.71
CA VAL A 171 -35.03 -38.37 -6.69
C VAL A 171 -35.25 -39.69 -7.40
N ALA A 172 -35.74 -40.70 -6.69
CA ALA A 172 -36.01 -42.03 -7.23
C ALA A 172 -34.84 -42.65 -8.06
N GLY A 173 -33.59 -42.38 -7.66
CA GLY A 173 -32.38 -42.87 -8.34
C GLY A 173 -31.88 -42.01 -9.51
N ALA A 174 -32.49 -40.85 -9.76
CA ALA A 174 -32.04 -39.88 -10.76
C ALA A 174 -31.50 -38.61 -10.10
N GLY A 175 -30.31 -38.17 -10.53
CA GLY A 175 -29.74 -36.89 -10.11
C GLY A 175 -30.56 -35.77 -10.71
N SER A 176 -31.07 -34.90 -9.84
CA SER A 176 -32.09 -33.90 -10.16
C SER A 176 -31.68 -32.53 -9.64
N ALA A 177 -31.93 -31.50 -10.45
CA ALA A 177 -31.83 -30.10 -10.08
C ALA A 177 -33.23 -29.60 -9.70
N LEU A 178 -33.57 -29.67 -8.41
CA LEU A 178 -34.91 -29.34 -7.90
C LEU A 178 -35.09 -27.84 -7.79
N VAL A 179 -36.14 -27.29 -8.42
CA VAL A 179 -36.49 -25.87 -8.33
C VAL A 179 -37.45 -25.65 -7.16
N TYR A 180 -37.18 -24.62 -6.37
CA TYR A 180 -38.05 -24.15 -5.30
C TYR A 180 -38.43 -22.70 -5.52
N ARG A 181 -39.66 -22.33 -5.14
CA ARG A 181 -40.20 -20.97 -5.17
C ARG A 181 -40.43 -20.42 -3.77
N SER A 182 -40.19 -19.12 -3.56
CA SER A 182 -40.54 -18.45 -2.32
C SER A 182 -40.93 -17.00 -2.52
N ALA A 183 -41.96 -16.54 -1.81
CA ALA A 183 -42.32 -15.13 -1.76
C ALA A 183 -41.51 -14.35 -0.71
N ASP A 184 -41.06 -15.01 0.36
CA ASP A 184 -40.49 -14.37 1.56
C ASP A 184 -39.06 -14.83 1.90
N PHE A 185 -38.48 -15.70 1.06
CA PHE A 185 -37.17 -16.32 1.22
C PHE A 185 -37.06 -17.32 2.40
N LEU A 186 -38.15 -17.54 3.14
CA LEU A 186 -38.19 -18.43 4.31
C LEU A 186 -39.05 -19.66 4.04
N ARG A 187 -40.16 -19.49 3.34
CA ARG A 187 -41.10 -20.55 2.99
C ARG A 187 -40.90 -20.92 1.54
N TRP A 188 -40.41 -22.13 1.30
CA TRP A 188 -40.06 -22.60 -0.02
C TRP A 188 -40.98 -23.74 -0.44
N GLU A 189 -41.57 -23.62 -1.63
CA GLU A 189 -42.41 -24.63 -2.24
C GLU A 189 -41.68 -25.25 -3.43
N ARG A 190 -41.60 -26.58 -3.46
CA ARG A 190 -40.94 -27.30 -4.56
C ARG A 190 -41.82 -27.31 -5.80
N ASN A 191 -41.23 -27.02 -6.96
CA ASN A 191 -41.90 -27.22 -8.25
C ASN A 191 -42.12 -28.71 -8.52
N ALA A 192 -43.21 -29.03 -9.22
CA ALA A 192 -43.53 -30.42 -9.57
C ALA A 192 -42.46 -31.05 -10.47
N ALA A 193 -41.97 -30.30 -11.45
CA ALA A 193 -40.89 -30.72 -12.35
C ALA A 193 -39.54 -30.13 -11.91
N PRO A 194 -38.45 -30.91 -11.96
CA PRO A 194 -37.11 -30.37 -11.77
C PRO A 194 -36.65 -29.61 -13.03
N MET A 195 -35.65 -28.73 -12.87
CA MET A 195 -35.00 -28.06 -14.00
C MET A 195 -34.20 -29.04 -14.85
N HIS A 196 -33.66 -30.07 -14.21
CA HIS A 196 -32.89 -31.14 -14.83
C HIS A 196 -33.08 -32.44 -14.05
N SER A 197 -33.07 -33.57 -14.75
CA SER A 197 -33.09 -34.89 -14.14
C SER A 197 -32.43 -35.90 -15.06
N SER A 198 -31.51 -36.70 -14.56
CA SER A 198 -30.94 -37.82 -15.30
C SER A 198 -30.69 -39.04 -14.42
N ALA A 199 -31.13 -40.21 -14.91
CA ALA A 199 -30.81 -41.49 -14.27
C ALA A 199 -29.37 -41.96 -14.56
N ALA A 200 -28.71 -41.37 -15.56
CA ALA A 200 -27.32 -41.71 -15.89
C ALA A 200 -26.31 -41.17 -14.88
N VAL A 201 -26.71 -40.12 -14.14
CA VAL A 201 -25.88 -39.43 -13.15
C VAL A 201 -26.71 -39.26 -11.88
N PRO A 202 -26.69 -40.22 -10.95
CA PRO A 202 -27.56 -40.21 -9.78
C PRO A 202 -27.16 -39.18 -8.72
N VAL A 203 -25.88 -38.81 -8.65
CA VAL A 203 -25.35 -37.88 -7.65
C VAL A 203 -24.83 -36.62 -8.32
N LEU A 204 -25.58 -35.53 -8.14
CA LEU A 204 -25.20 -34.19 -8.57
C LEU A 204 -24.84 -33.34 -7.35
N GLU A 205 -23.88 -32.44 -7.54
CA GLU A 205 -23.46 -31.48 -6.53
C GLU A 205 -23.44 -30.06 -7.10
N CYS A 206 -23.39 -29.09 -6.21
CA CYS A 206 -23.15 -27.66 -6.48
C CYS A 206 -23.69 -27.18 -7.83
N PRO A 207 -25.01 -27.27 -8.06
CA PRO A 207 -25.61 -26.64 -9.21
C PRO A 207 -25.25 -25.14 -9.20
N ASP A 208 -25.15 -24.57 -10.38
CA ASP A 208 -25.12 -23.13 -10.57
C ASP A 208 -25.99 -22.79 -11.77
N PHE A 209 -26.78 -21.73 -11.65
CA PHE A 209 -27.70 -21.31 -12.70
C PHE A 209 -27.65 -19.80 -12.83
N PHE A 210 -27.19 -19.32 -13.98
CA PHE A 210 -26.96 -17.90 -14.18
C PHE A 210 -27.09 -17.46 -15.63
N PRO A 211 -27.45 -16.19 -15.88
CA PRO A 211 -27.51 -15.63 -17.22
C PRO A 211 -26.14 -15.18 -17.74
N VAL A 212 -26.01 -15.18 -19.07
CA VAL A 212 -24.89 -14.63 -19.85
C VAL A 212 -25.44 -13.80 -21.01
N ALA A 213 -24.72 -12.74 -21.37
CA ALA A 213 -25.08 -11.93 -22.53
C ALA A 213 -24.78 -12.69 -23.83
N GLU A 214 -25.66 -12.59 -24.82
CA GLU A 214 -25.45 -13.21 -26.15
C GLU A 214 -24.23 -12.63 -26.89
N HIS A 215 -23.85 -11.39 -26.55
CA HIS A 215 -22.76 -10.66 -27.18
C HIS A 215 -21.93 -9.90 -26.15
N GLY A 216 -20.65 -9.73 -26.44
CA GLY A 216 -19.72 -9.01 -25.57
C GLY A 216 -19.13 -9.90 -24.47
N THR A 217 -18.53 -9.26 -23.47
CA THR A 217 -17.82 -9.97 -22.39
C THR A 217 -18.40 -9.66 -21.00
N ASP A 218 -19.53 -8.98 -20.97
CA ASP A 218 -20.13 -8.48 -19.74
C ASP A 218 -20.92 -9.59 -19.04
N GLY A 219 -20.85 -9.60 -17.71
CA GLY A 219 -21.65 -10.47 -16.87
C GLY A 219 -23.03 -9.90 -16.61
N LEU A 220 -23.96 -10.76 -16.18
CA LEU A 220 -25.32 -10.39 -15.84
C LEU A 220 -25.66 -10.79 -14.40
N ASP A 221 -26.48 -9.96 -13.74
CA ASP A 221 -27.12 -10.30 -12.46
C ASP A 221 -27.92 -11.59 -12.61
N THR A 222 -27.95 -12.43 -11.58
CA THR A 222 -28.58 -13.75 -11.63
C THR A 222 -30.08 -13.69 -11.96
N SER A 223 -30.75 -12.57 -11.68
CA SER A 223 -32.18 -12.36 -12.01
C SER A 223 -32.42 -11.83 -13.42
N ALA A 224 -31.37 -11.63 -14.24
CA ALA A 224 -31.54 -11.21 -15.62
C ALA A 224 -32.18 -12.32 -16.46
N ASN A 225 -33.25 -11.98 -17.19
CA ASN A 225 -33.99 -12.90 -18.04
C ASN A 225 -34.27 -12.35 -19.45
N GLY A 226 -33.76 -11.15 -19.77
CA GLY A 226 -33.74 -10.56 -21.12
C GLY A 226 -35.09 -10.35 -21.81
N GLY A 227 -36.23 -10.63 -21.16
CA GLY A 227 -37.54 -10.65 -21.83
C GLY A 227 -37.61 -11.58 -23.05
N GLY A 228 -36.69 -12.54 -23.18
CA GLY A 228 -36.57 -13.45 -24.32
C GLY A 228 -35.63 -13.00 -25.46
N THR A 229 -34.86 -11.92 -25.32
CA THR A 229 -33.87 -11.49 -26.32
C THR A 229 -32.56 -11.01 -25.67
N GLY A 230 -31.40 -11.42 -26.19
CA GLY A 230 -30.10 -10.88 -25.78
C GLY A 230 -29.50 -11.50 -24.52
N VAL A 231 -30.15 -12.52 -23.95
CA VAL A 231 -29.71 -13.23 -22.74
C VAL A 231 -29.92 -14.72 -22.94
N GLU A 232 -28.86 -15.49 -22.73
CA GLU A 232 -28.91 -16.94 -22.58
C GLU A 232 -28.60 -17.29 -21.12
N HIS A 233 -28.88 -18.53 -20.71
CA HIS A 233 -28.63 -19.03 -19.37
C HIS A 233 -27.68 -20.22 -19.41
N VAL A 234 -26.92 -20.36 -18.34
CA VAL A 234 -26.01 -21.46 -18.12
C VAL A 234 -26.56 -22.30 -16.98
N LEU A 235 -26.83 -23.57 -17.26
CA LEU A 235 -27.01 -24.58 -16.22
C LEU A 235 -25.70 -25.34 -16.07
N LYS A 236 -25.09 -25.22 -14.89
CA LYS A 236 -23.87 -25.92 -14.51
C LYS A 236 -24.18 -26.96 -13.44
N LEU A 237 -23.58 -28.13 -13.57
CA LEU A 237 -23.73 -29.26 -12.65
C LEU A 237 -22.36 -29.89 -12.37
N SER A 238 -22.14 -30.26 -11.11
CA SER A 238 -20.97 -31.00 -10.69
C SER A 238 -21.28 -32.49 -10.62
N GLU A 239 -20.52 -33.30 -11.33
CA GLU A 239 -20.70 -34.74 -11.36
C GLU A 239 -19.77 -35.44 -10.37
N PHE A 240 -20.35 -36.17 -9.42
CA PHE A 240 -19.62 -36.70 -8.26
C PHE A 240 -18.55 -37.74 -8.62
N ASP A 241 -18.82 -38.69 -9.51
CA ASP A 241 -17.87 -39.79 -9.74
C ASP A 241 -16.63 -39.34 -10.52
N THR A 242 -16.79 -38.44 -11.48
CA THR A 242 -15.69 -37.90 -12.29
C THR A 242 -14.99 -36.71 -11.63
N HIS A 243 -15.61 -36.10 -10.61
CA HIS A 243 -15.20 -34.81 -10.05
C HIS A 243 -14.98 -33.73 -11.13
N GLN A 244 -15.86 -33.70 -12.13
CA GLN A 244 -15.83 -32.72 -13.20
C GLN A 244 -17.09 -31.85 -13.22
N ASP A 245 -16.91 -30.63 -13.69
CA ASP A 245 -17.97 -29.65 -13.82
C ASP A 245 -18.40 -29.49 -15.28
N PHE A 246 -19.68 -29.74 -15.51
CA PHE A 246 -20.29 -29.69 -16.82
C PHE A 246 -21.32 -28.56 -16.90
N TYR A 247 -21.44 -27.94 -18.07
CA TYR A 247 -22.43 -26.90 -18.27
C TYR A 247 -23.08 -26.97 -19.65
N MET A 248 -24.25 -26.37 -19.73
CA MET A 248 -25.00 -26.20 -20.95
C MET A 248 -25.52 -24.77 -21.03
N VAL A 249 -25.40 -24.17 -22.22
CA VAL A 249 -26.02 -22.89 -22.56
C VAL A 249 -27.42 -23.16 -23.10
N GLY A 250 -28.38 -22.31 -22.77
CA GLY A 250 -29.73 -22.40 -23.30
C GLY A 250 -30.67 -21.36 -22.69
N ARG A 251 -31.95 -21.45 -23.07
CA ARG A 251 -32.95 -20.44 -22.71
C ARG A 251 -33.74 -20.84 -21.48
N TYR A 252 -33.93 -19.89 -20.58
CA TYR A 252 -34.79 -20.05 -19.41
C TYR A 252 -36.17 -19.44 -19.64
N ASP A 253 -37.21 -20.26 -19.47
CA ASP A 253 -38.59 -19.78 -19.35
C ASP A 253 -38.94 -19.58 -17.87
N ASP A 254 -39.04 -18.31 -17.49
CA ASP A 254 -39.33 -17.82 -16.15
C ASP A 254 -40.77 -18.12 -15.68
N GLU A 255 -41.73 -18.28 -16.61
CA GLU A 255 -43.11 -18.63 -16.24
C GLU A 255 -43.22 -20.11 -15.86
N GLY A 256 -42.67 -20.99 -16.70
CA GLY A 256 -42.65 -22.43 -16.49
C GLY A 256 -41.56 -22.94 -15.54
N ASP A 257 -40.57 -22.11 -15.20
CA ASP A 257 -39.29 -22.51 -14.59
C ASP A 257 -38.60 -23.65 -15.34
N THR A 258 -38.56 -23.56 -16.66
CA THR A 258 -37.96 -24.59 -17.52
C THR A 258 -36.71 -24.08 -18.24
N PHE A 259 -35.71 -24.94 -18.37
CA PHE A 259 -34.47 -24.65 -19.10
C PHE A 259 -34.44 -25.46 -20.40
N SER A 260 -34.31 -24.76 -21.53
CA SER A 260 -34.25 -25.33 -22.87
C SER A 260 -32.84 -25.21 -23.44
N PRO A 261 -32.09 -26.31 -23.55
CA PRO A 261 -30.68 -26.24 -23.97
C PRO A 261 -30.50 -25.91 -25.45
N GLU A 262 -29.44 -25.18 -25.78
CA GLU A 262 -29.07 -24.83 -27.17
C GLU A 262 -28.48 -26.03 -27.93
N GLU A 263 -27.86 -26.97 -27.22
CA GLU A 263 -27.33 -28.23 -27.78
C GLU A 263 -28.15 -29.47 -27.29
N PRO A 264 -29.44 -29.61 -27.64
CA PRO A 264 -30.31 -30.65 -27.08
C PRO A 264 -29.87 -32.09 -27.43
N ASP A 265 -29.16 -32.28 -28.55
CA ASP A 265 -28.65 -33.59 -29.00
C ASP A 265 -27.60 -34.21 -28.05
N ARG A 266 -27.07 -33.42 -27.10
CA ARG A 266 -26.18 -33.92 -26.04
C ARG A 266 -26.95 -34.71 -24.96
N GLY A 267 -28.26 -34.54 -24.88
CA GLY A 267 -29.15 -35.29 -23.97
C GLY A 267 -29.04 -34.86 -22.50
N ASP A 268 -29.62 -35.68 -21.63
CA ASP A 268 -29.72 -35.44 -20.17
C ASP A 268 -28.47 -35.90 -19.39
N ASN A 269 -27.60 -36.72 -19.98
CA ASN A 269 -26.35 -37.09 -19.31
C ASN A 269 -25.35 -35.91 -19.37
N CYS A 270 -25.17 -35.23 -18.24
CA CYS A 270 -24.31 -34.04 -18.16
C CYS A 270 -22.85 -34.30 -18.54
N ARG A 271 -22.35 -35.55 -18.43
CA ARG A 271 -20.99 -35.93 -18.88
C ARG A 271 -20.78 -35.75 -20.40
N ARG A 272 -21.85 -35.55 -21.18
CA ARG A 272 -21.80 -35.24 -22.63
C ARG A 272 -21.89 -33.75 -22.93
N TRP A 273 -22.08 -32.91 -21.92
CA TRP A 273 -22.18 -31.46 -22.05
C TRP A 273 -20.79 -30.84 -22.24
N ARG A 274 -20.71 -29.51 -22.26
CA ARG A 274 -19.42 -28.80 -22.31
C ARG A 274 -18.76 -28.93 -20.93
N CYS A 275 -17.46 -29.20 -20.91
CA CYS A 275 -16.68 -29.20 -19.67
C CYS A 275 -16.22 -27.78 -19.37
N LEU A 276 -16.29 -27.38 -18.09
CA LEU A 276 -15.84 -26.07 -17.65
C LEU A 276 -14.30 -26.03 -17.56
N ASP A 277 -13.70 -27.06 -16.97
CA ASP A 277 -12.26 -27.23 -16.90
C ASP A 277 -11.95 -28.73 -17.04
N TYR A 278 -11.07 -29.08 -17.98
CA TYR A 278 -10.76 -30.48 -18.27
C TYR A 278 -9.82 -31.11 -17.23
N GLY A 279 -9.32 -30.34 -16.27
CA GLY A 279 -8.39 -30.81 -15.26
C GLY A 279 -9.06 -31.23 -13.95
N GLN A 280 -8.35 -30.96 -12.86
CA GLN A 280 -8.63 -31.29 -11.46
C GLN A 280 -9.40 -30.16 -10.75
N ALA A 281 -10.39 -29.58 -11.40
CA ALA A 281 -11.18 -28.48 -10.85
C ALA A 281 -12.66 -28.88 -10.75
N TYR A 282 -13.25 -28.69 -9.56
CA TYR A 282 -14.56 -29.21 -9.23
C TYR A 282 -15.41 -28.23 -8.41
N ALA A 283 -16.70 -28.51 -8.35
CA ALA A 283 -17.77 -27.75 -7.70
C ALA A 283 -17.60 -26.21 -7.72
N ALA A 284 -17.40 -25.75 -8.95
CA ALA A 284 -17.38 -24.37 -9.36
C ALA A 284 -18.65 -23.64 -8.97
N LYS A 285 -18.47 -22.40 -8.53
CA LYS A 285 -19.56 -21.49 -8.21
C LYS A 285 -19.20 -20.10 -8.70
N SER A 286 -20.18 -19.42 -9.26
CA SER A 286 -20.01 -18.08 -9.80
C SER A 286 -20.80 -17.05 -9.02
N PHE A 287 -20.37 -15.80 -9.12
CA PHE A 287 -21.13 -14.65 -8.67
C PHE A 287 -21.06 -13.54 -9.70
N PHE A 288 -22.05 -12.66 -9.66
CA PHE A 288 -22.04 -11.44 -10.45
C PHE A 288 -21.27 -10.34 -9.74
N ASP A 289 -20.21 -9.85 -10.37
CA ASP A 289 -19.46 -8.67 -9.96
C ASP A 289 -20.07 -7.45 -10.66
N ALA A 290 -21.02 -6.82 -9.96
CA ALA A 290 -21.70 -5.62 -10.44
C ALA A 290 -20.79 -4.39 -10.55
N ARG A 291 -19.60 -4.39 -9.92
CA ARG A 291 -18.62 -3.30 -10.01
C ARG A 291 -17.91 -3.30 -11.36
N ARG A 292 -17.55 -4.47 -11.86
CA ARG A 292 -16.82 -4.64 -13.13
C ARG A 292 -17.71 -5.12 -14.27
N ASN A 293 -19.03 -5.26 -14.04
CA ASN A 293 -19.99 -5.87 -14.96
C ASN A 293 -19.48 -7.19 -15.55
N ARG A 294 -19.03 -8.09 -14.68
CA ARG A 294 -18.49 -9.39 -15.09
C ARG A 294 -19.03 -10.50 -14.20
N ARG A 295 -19.07 -11.72 -14.73
CA ARG A 295 -19.28 -12.91 -13.91
C ARG A 295 -17.91 -13.47 -13.54
N VAL A 296 -17.69 -13.68 -12.25
CA VAL A 296 -16.47 -14.28 -11.72
C VAL A 296 -16.79 -15.67 -11.22
N GLN A 297 -15.95 -16.64 -11.59
CA GLN A 297 -16.10 -18.03 -11.23
C GLN A 297 -14.89 -18.51 -10.44
N TRP A 298 -15.17 -19.32 -9.42
CA TRP A 298 -14.19 -19.99 -8.60
C TRP A 298 -14.38 -21.48 -8.68
N LEU A 299 -13.30 -22.25 -8.57
CA LEU A 299 -13.30 -23.71 -8.63
C LEU A 299 -12.38 -24.26 -7.53
N TRP A 300 -12.81 -25.30 -6.84
CA TRP A 300 -11.94 -26.00 -5.91
C TRP A 300 -11.02 -26.95 -6.64
N VAL A 301 -9.78 -27.00 -6.20
CA VAL A 301 -8.76 -27.93 -6.66
C VAL A 301 -8.32 -28.78 -5.47
N ASN A 302 -8.63 -30.07 -5.53
CA ASN A 302 -8.27 -31.00 -4.47
C ASN A 302 -6.76 -31.26 -4.44
N GLU A 303 -6.29 -31.86 -3.34
CA GLU A 303 -4.96 -32.46 -3.29
C GLU A 303 -4.94 -33.79 -4.06
N TYR A 304 -3.78 -34.12 -4.62
CA TYR A 304 -3.55 -35.31 -5.44
C TYR A 304 -2.23 -36.02 -5.07
N ASP A 305 -1.66 -35.65 -3.93
CA ASP A 305 -0.72 -36.44 -3.15
C ASP A 305 -1.49 -37.32 -2.13
N SER A 306 -0.80 -37.93 -1.17
CA SER A 306 -1.44 -38.85 -0.23
C SER A 306 -2.10 -38.14 0.96
N LYS A 307 -3.13 -38.74 1.56
CA LYS A 307 -3.70 -38.24 2.83
C LYS A 307 -2.65 -38.12 3.95
N ALA A 308 -1.61 -38.96 3.92
CA ALA A 308 -0.51 -38.87 4.87
C ALA A 308 0.33 -37.61 4.64
N ASP A 309 0.52 -37.21 3.38
CA ASP A 309 1.16 -35.95 3.00
C ASP A 309 0.31 -34.76 3.44
N ASP A 310 -1.02 -34.79 3.24
CA ASP A 310 -1.94 -33.75 3.73
C ASP A 310 -1.82 -33.52 5.24
N VAL A 311 -1.76 -34.61 6.01
CA VAL A 311 -1.55 -34.56 7.46
C VAL A 311 -0.16 -34.03 7.80
N ALA A 312 0.88 -34.46 7.08
CA ALA A 312 2.25 -34.05 7.32
C ALA A 312 2.49 -32.57 7.02
N LYS A 313 1.99 -32.07 5.88
CA LYS A 313 2.08 -30.67 5.48
C LYS A 313 1.10 -29.78 6.25
N GLY A 314 0.04 -30.35 6.82
CA GLY A 314 -0.88 -29.69 7.76
C GLY A 314 -1.97 -28.84 7.09
N TRP A 315 -2.12 -28.93 5.77
CA TRP A 315 -3.13 -28.23 4.96
C TRP A 315 -3.56 -29.10 3.77
N ALA A 316 -4.75 -28.85 3.22
CA ALA A 316 -5.26 -29.51 2.02
C ALA A 316 -6.32 -28.64 1.34
N GLY A 317 -6.31 -28.61 0.01
CA GLY A 317 -7.26 -27.88 -0.83
C GLY A 317 -6.76 -26.50 -1.21
N VAL A 318 -6.88 -26.18 -2.50
CA VAL A 318 -6.54 -24.88 -3.11
C VAL A 318 -7.73 -24.42 -3.94
N GLN A 319 -7.87 -23.13 -4.18
CA GLN A 319 -8.83 -22.61 -5.14
C GLN A 319 -8.10 -22.23 -6.44
N ALA A 320 -8.68 -22.60 -7.58
CA ALA A 320 -8.28 -22.04 -8.86
C ALA A 320 -8.38 -20.51 -8.78
N PHE A 321 -7.47 -19.82 -9.47
CA PHE A 321 -7.47 -18.37 -9.51
C PHE A 321 -8.79 -17.85 -10.10
N PRO A 322 -9.40 -16.79 -9.56
CA PRO A 322 -10.71 -16.32 -10.00
C PRO A 322 -10.72 -15.99 -11.49
N ARG A 323 -11.74 -16.49 -12.19
CA ARG A 323 -11.84 -16.36 -13.65
C ARG A 323 -13.04 -15.51 -14.04
N LYS A 324 -12.84 -14.56 -14.96
CA LYS A 324 -13.93 -13.94 -15.70
C LYS A 324 -14.55 -14.97 -16.65
N VAL A 325 -15.88 -15.02 -16.71
CA VAL A 325 -16.63 -15.94 -17.58
C VAL A 325 -17.65 -15.19 -18.43
N TRP A 326 -17.68 -15.47 -19.73
CA TRP A 326 -18.64 -14.89 -20.67
C TRP A 326 -18.91 -15.85 -21.84
N LEU A 327 -19.94 -15.57 -22.64
CA LEU A 327 -20.29 -16.39 -23.80
C LEU A 327 -19.37 -16.07 -24.99
N ASP A 328 -18.85 -17.09 -25.66
CA ASP A 328 -18.08 -16.94 -26.90
C ASP A 328 -18.97 -16.35 -28.01
N GLY A 329 -18.36 -15.70 -29.00
CA GLY A 329 -19.10 -15.03 -30.08
C GLY A 329 -19.92 -15.96 -30.99
N ASP A 330 -19.74 -17.27 -30.85
CA ASP A 330 -20.54 -18.30 -31.55
C ASP A 330 -21.81 -18.70 -30.79
N GLY A 331 -21.96 -18.27 -29.54
CA GLY A 331 -23.10 -18.53 -28.68
C GLY A 331 -23.13 -19.93 -28.03
N LYS A 332 -22.09 -20.76 -28.19
CA LYS A 332 -22.16 -22.21 -27.84
C LYS A 332 -21.36 -22.61 -26.62
N GLN A 333 -20.36 -21.83 -26.25
CA GLN A 333 -19.46 -22.15 -25.14
C GLN A 333 -19.09 -20.91 -24.34
N LEU A 334 -18.67 -21.14 -23.11
CA LEU A 334 -18.11 -20.10 -22.26
C LEU A 334 -16.62 -19.95 -22.52
N LEU A 335 -16.15 -18.71 -22.50
CA LEU A 335 -14.75 -18.35 -22.40
C LEU A 335 -14.41 -18.06 -20.93
N GLN A 336 -13.22 -18.47 -20.52
CA GLN A 336 -12.68 -18.21 -19.18
C GLN A 336 -11.30 -17.57 -19.28
N TRP A 337 -11.08 -16.54 -18.47
CA TRP A 337 -9.77 -15.91 -18.37
C TRP A 337 -9.50 -15.49 -16.93
N PRO A 338 -8.27 -15.62 -16.39
CA PRO A 338 -7.94 -15.07 -15.08
C PRO A 338 -8.36 -13.62 -15.01
N VAL A 339 -8.95 -13.20 -13.88
CA VAL A 339 -9.31 -11.79 -13.71
C VAL A 339 -8.07 -10.91 -13.84
N ASP A 340 -8.24 -9.74 -14.47
CA ASP A 340 -7.15 -8.81 -14.82
C ASP A 340 -6.30 -8.42 -13.60
N GLU A 341 -6.87 -8.48 -12.40
CA GLU A 341 -6.14 -8.24 -11.16
C GLU A 341 -4.95 -9.17 -10.93
N ILE A 342 -4.89 -10.36 -11.54
CA ILE A 342 -3.68 -11.19 -11.42
C ILE A 342 -2.43 -10.50 -11.96
N GLU A 343 -2.59 -9.63 -12.96
CA GLU A 343 -1.48 -8.96 -13.64
C GLU A 343 -0.74 -7.99 -12.72
N THR A 344 -1.38 -7.61 -11.61
CA THR A 344 -0.79 -6.82 -10.51
C THR A 344 0.39 -7.49 -9.86
N LEU A 345 0.47 -8.82 -9.96
CA LEU A 345 1.56 -9.62 -9.43
C LEU A 345 2.72 -9.73 -10.41
N ARG A 346 2.58 -9.30 -11.67
CA ARG A 346 3.68 -9.40 -12.65
C ARG A 346 4.83 -8.49 -12.23
N THR A 347 6.01 -9.06 -12.07
CA THR A 347 7.24 -8.34 -11.70
C THR A 347 8.22 -8.35 -12.86
N LYS A 348 9.28 -9.15 -12.78
CA LYS A 348 10.30 -9.27 -13.81
C LYS A 348 9.73 -9.96 -15.05
N ARG A 349 9.95 -9.35 -16.22
CA ARG A 349 9.50 -9.88 -17.51
C ARG A 349 10.67 -10.42 -18.32
N VAL A 350 10.46 -11.59 -18.93
CA VAL A 350 11.31 -12.18 -19.96
C VAL A 350 10.48 -12.28 -21.24
N GLY A 351 11.06 -11.82 -22.34
CA GLY A 351 10.40 -11.85 -23.65
C GLY A 351 11.22 -12.63 -24.67
N LEU A 352 10.53 -13.37 -25.52
CA LEU A 352 11.10 -14.03 -26.69
C LEU A 352 10.21 -13.70 -27.90
N GLN A 353 10.83 -13.30 -29.02
CA GLN A 353 10.10 -12.93 -30.22
C GLN A 353 10.77 -13.53 -31.46
N GLY A 354 9.95 -14.06 -32.38
CA GLY A 354 10.42 -14.57 -33.67
C GLY A 354 11.38 -15.75 -33.56
N THR A 355 11.13 -16.68 -32.63
CA THR A 355 11.99 -17.85 -32.42
C THR A 355 11.41 -19.09 -33.09
N GLU A 356 12.18 -19.68 -34.01
CA GLU A 356 11.81 -20.96 -34.62
C GLU A 356 12.20 -22.12 -33.71
N VAL A 357 11.22 -22.97 -33.37
CA VAL A 357 11.44 -24.23 -32.66
C VAL A 357 11.28 -25.37 -33.64
N LYS A 358 12.41 -25.87 -34.12
CA LYS A 358 12.49 -26.98 -35.10
C LYS A 358 11.98 -28.29 -34.50
N ALA A 359 11.76 -29.28 -35.35
CA ALA A 359 11.39 -30.63 -34.93
C ALA A 359 12.39 -31.21 -33.91
N GLY A 360 11.89 -31.69 -32.77
CA GLY A 360 12.68 -32.15 -31.62
C GLY A 360 13.36 -31.02 -30.83
N GLY A 361 13.05 -29.76 -31.14
CA GLY A 361 13.66 -28.59 -30.52
C GLY A 361 13.16 -28.36 -29.10
N LEU A 362 14.09 -27.94 -28.24
CA LEU A 362 13.84 -27.52 -26.87
C LEU A 362 14.60 -26.21 -26.63
N HIS A 363 13.89 -25.20 -26.14
CA HIS A 363 14.44 -23.87 -25.87
C HIS A 363 14.10 -23.45 -24.44
N GLU A 364 15.13 -23.27 -23.60
CA GLU A 364 14.96 -22.87 -22.21
C GLU A 364 14.65 -21.37 -22.09
N ILE A 365 13.66 -21.04 -21.28
CA ILE A 365 13.31 -19.67 -20.92
C ILE A 365 14.04 -19.31 -19.63
N VAL A 366 15.18 -18.64 -19.77
CA VAL A 366 16.04 -18.26 -18.64
C VAL A 366 15.68 -16.88 -18.09
N GLY A 367 15.93 -16.67 -16.80
CA GLY A 367 15.75 -15.36 -16.15
C GLY A 367 14.34 -15.10 -15.64
N VAL A 368 13.49 -16.12 -15.53
CA VAL A 368 12.19 -16.09 -14.84
C VAL A 368 12.19 -17.18 -13.76
N ALA A 369 11.58 -16.91 -12.60
CA ALA A 369 11.29 -17.87 -11.54
C ALA A 369 10.27 -18.93 -12.03
N SER A 370 10.75 -20.04 -12.59
CA SER A 370 9.91 -21.05 -13.26
C SER A 370 8.89 -21.77 -12.37
N SER A 371 8.99 -21.66 -11.04
CA SER A 371 8.03 -22.23 -10.11
C SER A 371 6.91 -21.27 -9.70
N GLN A 372 7.00 -19.99 -10.07
CA GLN A 372 6.02 -18.96 -9.71
C GLN A 372 5.97 -17.91 -10.83
N ALA A 373 5.23 -18.22 -11.90
CA ALA A 373 5.25 -17.46 -13.14
C ALA A 373 3.90 -17.42 -13.86
N ASP A 374 3.70 -16.36 -14.64
CA ASP A 374 2.63 -16.25 -15.64
C ASP A 374 3.29 -16.24 -17.02
N VAL A 375 2.92 -17.19 -17.87
CA VAL A 375 3.57 -17.38 -19.18
C VAL A 375 2.51 -17.30 -20.28
N GLU A 376 2.64 -16.30 -21.15
CA GLU A 376 1.84 -16.15 -22.35
C GLU A 376 2.68 -16.43 -23.58
N VAL A 377 2.19 -17.28 -24.48
CA VAL A 377 2.87 -17.64 -25.71
C VAL A 377 1.90 -17.75 -26.88
N VAL A 378 2.32 -17.26 -28.03
CA VAL A 378 1.63 -17.40 -29.32
C VAL A 378 2.51 -18.23 -30.26
N PHE A 379 1.95 -19.35 -30.70
CA PHE A 379 2.57 -20.25 -31.66
C PHE A 379 1.99 -20.01 -33.04
N GLU A 380 2.84 -19.74 -34.02
CA GLU A 380 2.51 -19.74 -35.44
C GLU A 380 2.89 -21.10 -36.06
N ILE A 381 2.00 -21.61 -36.92
CA ILE A 381 2.11 -22.93 -37.54
C ILE A 381 2.21 -22.74 -39.06
N PRO A 382 3.42 -22.65 -39.63
CA PRO A 382 3.60 -22.29 -41.04
C PRO A 382 3.01 -23.33 -42.02
N ASN A 383 3.16 -24.62 -41.71
CA ASN A 383 2.92 -25.74 -42.63
C ASN A 383 1.79 -26.67 -42.17
N LEU A 384 0.60 -26.13 -41.95
CA LEU A 384 -0.54 -26.90 -41.45
C LEU A 384 -1.02 -28.02 -42.41
N GLU A 385 -1.01 -27.77 -43.72
CA GLU A 385 -1.64 -28.64 -44.73
C GLU A 385 -0.91 -29.96 -44.95
N ASP A 386 0.42 -29.91 -44.96
CA ASP A 386 1.29 -31.06 -45.25
C ASP A 386 1.63 -31.87 -44.00
N GLU A 387 1.53 -31.26 -42.81
CA GLU A 387 2.05 -31.84 -41.58
C GLU A 387 0.95 -32.31 -40.61
N ALA A 388 -0.30 -31.84 -40.69
CA ALA A 388 -1.35 -32.26 -39.74
C ALA A 388 -1.80 -33.72 -39.95
N GLU A 389 -1.86 -34.51 -38.87
CA GLU A 389 -2.25 -35.94 -38.92
C GLU A 389 -3.75 -36.13 -39.09
N SER A 390 -4.18 -37.23 -39.71
CA SER A 390 -5.61 -37.61 -39.73
C SER A 390 -6.14 -37.88 -38.31
N PHE A 391 -7.31 -37.35 -37.99
CA PHE A 391 -8.02 -37.61 -36.74
C PHE A 391 -8.63 -39.02 -36.74
N ASP A 392 -8.30 -39.83 -35.74
CA ASP A 392 -8.91 -41.14 -35.51
C ASP A 392 -10.21 -40.98 -34.68
N PRO A 393 -11.36 -41.49 -35.14
CA PRO A 393 -12.60 -41.51 -34.37
C PRO A 393 -12.51 -42.20 -33.01
N ASP A 394 -11.51 -43.07 -32.75
CA ASP A 394 -11.31 -43.68 -31.44
C ASP A 394 -10.77 -42.69 -30.39
N TRP A 395 -10.39 -41.47 -30.79
CA TRP A 395 -9.87 -40.40 -29.92
C TRP A 395 -10.96 -39.45 -29.38
N LEU A 396 -12.18 -39.94 -29.22
CA LEU A 396 -13.29 -39.16 -28.65
C LEU A 396 -13.12 -38.90 -27.14
N ASP A 397 -12.35 -39.73 -26.43
CA ASP A 397 -11.93 -39.47 -25.05
C ASP A 397 -10.66 -38.61 -25.05
N PRO A 398 -10.76 -37.33 -24.66
CA PRO A 398 -9.63 -36.42 -24.74
C PRO A 398 -8.57 -36.68 -23.65
N HIS A 399 -8.93 -37.24 -22.49
CA HIS A 399 -7.96 -37.59 -21.44
C HIS A 399 -7.11 -38.78 -21.89
N LYS A 400 -7.77 -39.81 -22.43
CA LYS A 400 -7.09 -40.96 -23.03
C LYS A 400 -6.21 -40.56 -24.20
N LEU A 401 -6.69 -39.68 -25.09
CA LEU A 401 -5.87 -39.14 -26.18
C LEU A 401 -4.60 -38.44 -25.66
N CYS A 402 -4.72 -37.61 -24.63
CA CYS A 402 -3.58 -36.92 -24.00
C CYS A 402 -2.52 -37.93 -23.52
N LYS A 403 -2.96 -39.03 -22.91
CA LYS A 403 -2.10 -40.12 -22.43
C LYS A 403 -1.45 -40.93 -23.56
N ASP A 404 -2.24 -41.34 -24.55
CA ASP A 404 -1.77 -42.16 -25.68
C ASP A 404 -0.85 -41.38 -26.62
N LYS A 405 -1.07 -40.06 -26.73
CA LYS A 405 -0.30 -39.12 -27.57
C LYS A 405 0.40 -38.05 -26.71
N GLY A 406 1.04 -38.47 -25.61
CA GLY A 406 1.76 -37.60 -24.67
C GLY A 406 2.96 -36.86 -25.29
N ALA A 407 3.57 -35.95 -24.51
CA ALA A 407 4.62 -35.04 -24.99
C ALA A 407 5.95 -35.76 -25.31
N ALA A 408 6.28 -36.78 -24.51
CA ALA A 408 7.56 -37.47 -24.55
C ALA A 408 7.56 -38.77 -25.37
N SER A 409 6.39 -39.40 -25.52
CA SER A 409 6.26 -40.78 -26.01
C SER A 409 5.77 -40.90 -27.45
N ALA A 410 5.19 -39.84 -28.02
CA ALA A 410 4.58 -39.88 -29.34
C ALA A 410 5.00 -38.67 -30.19
N HIS A 411 5.92 -38.87 -31.12
CA HIS A 411 6.13 -37.90 -32.20
C HIS A 411 4.84 -37.73 -32.99
N GLY A 412 4.55 -36.51 -33.43
CA GLY A 412 3.42 -36.25 -34.30
C GLY A 412 3.75 -35.37 -35.49
N GLY A 413 2.74 -35.12 -36.31
CA GLY A 413 2.79 -34.19 -37.43
C GLY A 413 2.93 -32.73 -36.96
N VAL A 414 1.78 -32.08 -36.70
CA VAL A 414 1.71 -30.76 -36.04
C VAL A 414 1.51 -30.96 -34.54
N GLY A 415 2.62 -30.90 -33.81
CA GLY A 415 2.69 -31.13 -32.36
C GLY A 415 3.07 -32.56 -31.95
N PRO A 416 3.46 -32.77 -30.68
CA PRO A 416 3.18 -31.87 -29.57
C PRO A 416 4.17 -30.69 -29.53
N PHE A 417 3.63 -29.47 -29.42
CA PHE A 417 4.41 -28.26 -29.21
C PHE A 417 3.76 -27.42 -28.11
N GLY A 418 4.56 -26.74 -27.28
CA GLY A 418 4.04 -26.02 -26.13
C GLY A 418 5.11 -25.67 -25.11
N LEU A 419 4.72 -25.74 -23.84
CA LEU A 419 5.56 -25.46 -22.68
C LEU A 419 5.90 -26.74 -21.91
N ILE A 420 7.13 -26.80 -21.38
CA ILE A 420 7.50 -27.72 -20.30
C ILE A 420 7.73 -26.86 -19.06
N VAL A 421 6.96 -27.11 -18.01
CA VAL A 421 6.93 -26.34 -16.77
C VAL A 421 7.24 -27.26 -15.59
N MET A 422 7.64 -26.67 -14.45
CA MET A 422 8.01 -27.42 -13.23
C MET A 422 8.99 -28.56 -13.55
N ALA A 423 10.01 -28.28 -14.35
CA ALA A 423 10.94 -29.29 -14.87
C ALA A 423 12.23 -29.36 -14.03
N SER A 424 12.75 -30.56 -13.78
CA SER A 424 14.09 -30.76 -13.24
C SER A 424 15.15 -30.46 -14.31
N GLY A 425 16.37 -30.10 -13.89
CA GLY A 425 17.46 -29.79 -14.82
C GLY A 425 17.90 -30.96 -15.73
N ASP A 426 17.53 -32.20 -15.39
CA ASP A 426 17.74 -33.40 -16.21
C ASP A 426 16.47 -33.90 -16.93
N LEU A 427 15.36 -33.16 -16.80
CA LEU A 427 14.04 -33.45 -17.38
C LEU A 427 13.47 -34.84 -17.00
N GLN A 428 13.94 -35.42 -15.89
CA GLN A 428 13.33 -36.63 -15.31
C GLN A 428 11.94 -36.32 -14.74
N GLU A 429 11.81 -35.19 -14.07
CA GLU A 429 10.52 -34.65 -13.63
C GLU A 429 10.14 -33.45 -14.50
N GLN A 430 8.94 -33.43 -15.04
CA GLN A 430 8.42 -32.35 -15.86
C GLN A 430 6.91 -32.45 -16.09
N THR A 431 6.27 -31.31 -16.24
CA THR A 431 4.87 -31.20 -16.69
C THR A 431 4.82 -30.55 -18.06
N ALA A 432 4.20 -31.20 -19.03
CA ALA A 432 4.12 -30.68 -20.40
C ALA A 432 2.72 -30.18 -20.72
N VAL A 433 2.61 -28.91 -21.11
CA VAL A 433 1.36 -28.26 -21.56
C VAL A 433 1.51 -27.97 -23.05
N PHE A 434 0.73 -28.63 -23.91
CA PHE A 434 0.97 -28.59 -25.34
C PHE A 434 -0.27 -28.69 -26.20
N PHE A 435 -0.11 -28.35 -27.47
CA PHE A 435 -1.10 -28.55 -28.51
C PHE A 435 -0.70 -29.63 -29.51
N ARG A 436 -1.72 -30.23 -30.12
CA ARG A 436 -1.66 -31.02 -31.36
C ARG A 436 -2.74 -30.56 -32.31
N VAL A 437 -2.49 -30.69 -33.62
CA VAL A 437 -3.49 -30.39 -34.63
C VAL A 437 -3.72 -31.60 -35.55
N PHE A 438 -4.99 -31.97 -35.67
CA PHE A 438 -5.44 -33.09 -36.50
C PHE A 438 -6.31 -32.60 -37.66
N LYS A 439 -6.32 -33.34 -38.76
CA LYS A 439 -7.19 -33.17 -39.92
C LYS A 439 -8.39 -34.10 -39.81
N HIS A 440 -9.60 -33.55 -39.84
CA HIS A 440 -10.85 -34.29 -39.73
C HIS A 440 -11.87 -33.78 -40.74
N HIS A 441 -12.30 -34.64 -41.68
CA HIS A 441 -13.25 -34.31 -42.75
C HIS A 441 -12.95 -33.00 -43.52
N GLY A 442 -11.68 -32.75 -43.84
CA GLY A 442 -11.25 -31.55 -44.57
C GLY A 442 -11.20 -30.27 -43.72
N LYS A 443 -11.45 -30.36 -42.41
CA LYS A 443 -11.21 -29.31 -41.41
C LYS A 443 -10.11 -29.72 -40.45
N TYR A 444 -9.72 -28.79 -39.56
CA TYR A 444 -8.72 -29.04 -38.53
C TYR A 444 -9.35 -29.08 -37.13
N LYS A 445 -8.79 -29.90 -36.26
CA LYS A 445 -9.16 -30.06 -34.85
C LYS A 445 -7.92 -29.80 -34.01
N VAL A 446 -8.00 -28.78 -33.16
CA VAL A 446 -6.92 -28.47 -32.21
C VAL A 446 -7.20 -29.17 -30.89
N PHE A 447 -6.18 -29.81 -30.35
CA PHE A 447 -6.22 -30.53 -29.09
C PHE A 447 -5.19 -29.94 -28.14
N MET A 448 -5.59 -29.68 -26.90
CA MET A 448 -4.73 -29.21 -25.81
C MET A 448 -4.58 -30.32 -24.77
N CYS A 449 -3.38 -30.49 -24.24
CA CYS A 449 -3.05 -31.54 -23.28
C CYS A 449 -2.10 -31.00 -22.21
N THR A 450 -2.37 -31.35 -20.96
CA THR A 450 -1.47 -31.22 -19.81
C THR A 450 -1.09 -32.61 -19.35
N ASP A 451 0.13 -33.02 -19.70
CA ASP A 451 0.69 -34.35 -19.43
C ASP A 451 1.45 -34.33 -18.10
N LEU A 452 0.85 -34.97 -17.10
CA LEU A 452 1.41 -35.11 -15.75
C LEU A 452 2.20 -36.40 -15.55
N THR A 453 2.31 -37.27 -16.56
CA THR A 453 2.85 -38.64 -16.38
C THR A 453 4.28 -38.66 -15.85
N ARG A 454 5.04 -37.59 -16.10
CA ARG A 454 6.39 -37.35 -15.58
C ARG A 454 6.47 -36.19 -14.60
N SER A 455 5.36 -35.68 -14.07
CA SER A 455 5.35 -34.51 -13.18
C SER A 455 6.04 -34.75 -11.82
N SER A 456 6.22 -36.01 -11.42
CA SER A 456 6.92 -36.38 -10.19
C SER A 456 7.47 -37.81 -10.25
N THR A 457 8.62 -38.06 -9.61
CA THR A 457 9.15 -39.41 -9.37
C THR A 457 8.51 -40.12 -8.19
N LYS A 458 7.76 -39.40 -7.35
CA LYS A 458 7.08 -39.94 -6.18
C LYS A 458 6.00 -40.97 -6.58
N ALA A 459 5.97 -42.10 -5.88
CA ALA A 459 5.07 -43.22 -6.21
C ALA A 459 3.61 -42.94 -5.83
N ASP A 460 3.37 -42.30 -4.68
CA ASP A 460 2.04 -42.08 -4.11
C ASP A 460 1.42 -40.72 -4.51
N VAL A 461 1.69 -40.29 -5.75
CA VAL A 461 1.13 -39.06 -6.34
C VAL A 461 0.34 -39.42 -7.59
N TYR A 462 -0.84 -38.84 -7.74
CA TYR A 462 -1.66 -39.00 -8.94
C TYR A 462 -1.09 -38.15 -10.09
N LYS A 463 -0.85 -38.79 -11.24
CA LYS A 463 -0.06 -38.25 -12.36
C LYS A 463 -0.70 -38.52 -13.72
N ASP A 464 -2.03 -38.59 -13.80
CA ASP A 464 -2.71 -38.86 -15.07
C ASP A 464 -2.76 -37.61 -15.96
N ALA A 465 -2.96 -37.83 -17.26
CA ALA A 465 -2.91 -36.75 -18.25
C ALA A 465 -4.32 -36.19 -18.54
N TYR A 466 -4.42 -34.88 -18.73
CA TYR A 466 -5.70 -34.19 -18.96
C TYR A 466 -5.70 -33.47 -20.30
N GLY A 467 -6.76 -33.68 -21.11
CA GLY A 467 -6.86 -33.07 -22.43
C GLY A 467 -8.25 -32.55 -22.75
N GLY A 468 -8.31 -31.63 -23.71
CA GLY A 468 -9.54 -31.05 -24.22
C GLY A 468 -9.34 -30.53 -25.65
N PHE A 469 -10.42 -30.51 -26.44
CA PHE A 469 -10.38 -29.91 -27.78
C PHE A 469 -10.60 -28.41 -27.69
N VAL A 470 -9.82 -27.65 -28.46
CA VAL A 470 -9.90 -26.19 -28.53
C VAL A 470 -10.66 -25.81 -29.80
N ASP A 471 -11.78 -25.11 -29.65
CA ASP A 471 -12.65 -24.73 -30.78
C ASP A 471 -12.14 -23.44 -31.45
N VAL A 472 -11.11 -23.56 -32.30
CA VAL A 472 -10.49 -22.44 -33.03
C VAL A 472 -10.34 -22.74 -34.51
N ASP A 473 -10.43 -21.71 -35.36
CA ASP A 473 -10.17 -21.81 -36.79
C ASP A 473 -8.67 -21.64 -37.08
N ILE A 474 -7.90 -22.69 -36.76
CA ILE A 474 -6.45 -22.71 -36.94
C ILE A 474 -6.02 -22.60 -38.41
N GLN A 475 -6.91 -22.87 -39.38
CA GLN A 475 -6.61 -22.71 -40.80
C GLN A 475 -6.59 -21.24 -41.22
N LYS A 476 -7.53 -20.45 -40.68
CA LYS A 476 -7.61 -19.02 -40.92
C LYS A 476 -6.51 -18.25 -40.20
N ASP A 477 -6.34 -18.52 -38.90
CA ASP A 477 -5.50 -17.70 -38.04
C ASP A 477 -4.02 -18.13 -38.07
N LYS A 478 -3.76 -19.39 -38.50
CA LYS A 478 -2.43 -20.05 -38.52
C LYS A 478 -1.63 -19.89 -37.23
N SER A 479 -2.30 -19.59 -36.13
CA SER A 479 -1.70 -19.32 -34.84
C SER A 479 -2.62 -19.74 -33.71
N ILE A 480 -2.02 -20.06 -32.57
CA ILE A 480 -2.73 -20.41 -31.34
C ILE A 480 -2.01 -19.86 -30.12
N SER A 481 -2.77 -19.31 -29.18
CA SER A 481 -2.26 -18.80 -27.92
C SER A 481 -2.43 -19.79 -26.78
N LEU A 482 -1.49 -19.73 -25.83
CA LEU A 482 -1.54 -20.40 -24.54
C LEU A 482 -1.12 -19.41 -23.46
N ARG A 483 -1.91 -19.30 -22.40
CA ARG A 483 -1.49 -18.70 -21.13
C ARG A 483 -1.41 -19.79 -20.08
N THR A 484 -0.32 -19.85 -19.32
CA THR A 484 -0.14 -20.82 -18.24
C THR A 484 0.31 -20.10 -16.97
N LEU A 485 -0.51 -20.21 -15.92
CA LEU A 485 -0.18 -19.79 -14.57
C LEU A 485 0.51 -20.95 -13.85
N ILE A 486 1.70 -20.70 -13.32
CA ILE A 486 2.53 -21.67 -12.61
C ILE A 486 2.71 -21.15 -11.19
N ASP A 487 2.21 -21.90 -10.21
CA ASP A 487 2.28 -21.52 -8.80
C ASP A 487 2.61 -22.74 -7.92
N HIS A 488 3.88 -23.09 -7.89
CA HIS A 488 4.44 -24.24 -7.17
C HIS A 488 3.72 -25.54 -7.52
N SER A 489 2.78 -25.98 -6.68
CA SER A 489 2.02 -27.22 -6.90
C SER A 489 0.78 -27.04 -7.78
N MET A 490 0.53 -25.84 -8.32
CA MET A 490 -0.65 -25.52 -9.11
C MET A 490 -0.27 -25.04 -10.52
N ILE A 491 -0.90 -25.62 -11.55
CA ILE A 491 -0.75 -25.18 -12.94
C ILE A 491 -2.14 -24.97 -13.53
N GLU A 492 -2.43 -23.77 -14.03
CA GLU A 492 -3.66 -23.45 -14.77
C GLU A 492 -3.31 -23.03 -16.20
N SER A 493 -3.89 -23.70 -17.19
CA SER A 493 -3.57 -23.45 -18.60
C SER A 493 -4.81 -23.09 -19.41
N PHE A 494 -4.71 -21.99 -20.17
CA PHE A 494 -5.79 -21.37 -20.95
C PHE A 494 -5.42 -21.36 -22.43
N GLY A 495 -5.99 -22.29 -23.20
CA GLY A 495 -5.74 -22.44 -24.64
C GLY A 495 -6.74 -21.69 -25.50
N GLY A 496 -6.26 -21.09 -26.60
CA GLY A 496 -7.12 -20.47 -27.62
C GLY A 496 -7.92 -19.28 -27.09
N GLY A 497 -7.34 -18.50 -26.17
CA GLY A 497 -7.98 -17.37 -25.52
C GLY A 497 -9.03 -17.76 -24.46
N GLY A 498 -8.84 -18.91 -23.79
CA GLY A 498 -9.73 -19.36 -22.72
C GLY A 498 -10.86 -20.30 -23.16
N ARG A 499 -10.82 -20.81 -24.39
CA ARG A 499 -11.79 -21.79 -24.93
C ARG A 499 -11.63 -23.17 -24.32
N ALA A 500 -10.39 -23.52 -23.96
CA ALA A 500 -10.09 -24.73 -23.21
C ALA A 500 -9.26 -24.36 -21.99
N CYS A 501 -9.73 -24.78 -20.82
CA CYS A 501 -9.03 -24.60 -19.55
C CYS A 501 -8.65 -25.97 -18.98
N ILE A 502 -7.41 -26.10 -18.49
CA ILE A 502 -6.91 -27.30 -17.83
C ILE A 502 -6.16 -26.90 -16.57
N THR A 503 -6.68 -27.32 -15.42
CA THR A 503 -6.13 -27.04 -14.09
C THR A 503 -5.55 -28.31 -13.47
N THR A 504 -4.31 -28.31 -13.03
CA THR A 504 -3.66 -29.55 -12.54
C THR A 504 -2.72 -29.31 -11.38
N ARG A 505 -2.73 -30.23 -10.41
CA ARG A 505 -1.78 -30.27 -9.32
C ARG A 505 -0.54 -31.08 -9.66
N VAL A 506 0.62 -30.62 -9.20
CA VAL A 506 1.91 -31.27 -9.41
C VAL A 506 2.74 -31.26 -8.14
N TYR A 507 3.51 -32.33 -7.91
CA TYR A 507 4.32 -32.50 -6.71
C TYR A 507 5.72 -33.03 -7.04
N PRO A 508 6.50 -32.33 -7.88
CA PRO A 508 7.86 -32.76 -8.23
C PRO A 508 8.76 -32.80 -7.00
N GLU A 509 9.53 -33.87 -6.83
CA GLU A 509 10.48 -34.03 -5.72
C GLU A 509 11.66 -33.06 -5.84
N HIS A 510 12.10 -32.74 -7.07
CA HIS A 510 13.23 -31.81 -7.28
C HIS A 510 12.95 -30.42 -6.73
N ALA A 511 11.70 -29.95 -6.72
CA ALA A 511 11.35 -28.60 -6.27
C ALA A 511 11.69 -28.36 -4.78
N ALA A 512 11.88 -29.42 -3.99
CA ALA A 512 12.35 -29.29 -2.60
C ALA A 512 13.86 -29.05 -2.49
N THR A 513 14.65 -29.40 -3.52
CA THR A 513 16.12 -29.47 -3.44
C THR A 513 16.86 -28.70 -4.53
N SER A 514 16.19 -28.31 -5.61
CA SER A 514 16.75 -27.58 -6.75
C SER A 514 15.71 -26.64 -7.37
N SER A 515 16.18 -25.73 -8.22
CA SER A 515 15.29 -24.83 -8.97
C SER A 515 14.59 -25.56 -10.11
N SER A 516 13.33 -25.21 -10.37
CA SER A 516 12.59 -25.68 -11.55
C SER A 516 12.94 -24.85 -12.79
N HIS A 517 12.79 -25.48 -13.95
CA HIS A 517 13.07 -24.90 -15.25
C HIS A 517 11.80 -24.77 -16.11
N LEU A 518 11.84 -23.83 -17.07
CA LEU A 518 10.77 -23.54 -18.02
C LEU A 518 11.33 -23.65 -19.44
N TYR A 519 10.62 -24.37 -20.32
CA TYR A 519 11.02 -24.52 -21.72
C TYR A 519 9.85 -24.31 -22.67
N VAL A 520 10.16 -23.82 -23.87
CA VAL A 520 9.34 -24.03 -25.06
C VAL A 520 9.87 -25.24 -25.81
N PHE A 521 8.97 -26.11 -26.28
CA PHE A 521 9.38 -27.30 -27.03
C PHE A 521 8.51 -27.54 -28.26
N ASN A 522 9.06 -28.28 -29.20
CA ASN A 522 8.34 -28.83 -30.34
C ASN A 522 8.87 -30.24 -30.66
N ASN A 523 8.04 -31.24 -30.43
CA ASN A 523 8.33 -32.65 -30.73
C ASN A 523 7.51 -33.18 -31.93
N GLY A 524 6.91 -32.28 -32.71
CA GLY A 524 6.31 -32.58 -34.01
C GLY A 524 7.34 -32.68 -35.13
N SER A 525 6.92 -33.13 -36.31
CA SER A 525 7.75 -33.21 -37.51
C SER A 525 7.99 -31.85 -38.18
N GLY A 526 7.05 -30.92 -37.93
CA GLY A 526 7.05 -29.55 -38.45
C GLY A 526 7.91 -28.57 -37.67
N THR A 527 8.11 -27.38 -38.23
CA THR A 527 8.63 -26.22 -37.47
C THR A 527 7.47 -25.42 -36.90
N VAL A 528 7.59 -24.99 -35.65
CA VAL A 528 6.64 -24.08 -35.00
C VAL A 528 7.38 -22.80 -34.63
N ASN A 529 6.76 -21.67 -34.93
CA ASN A 529 7.34 -20.36 -34.64
C ASN A 529 6.71 -19.78 -33.39
N VAL A 530 7.54 -19.36 -32.43
CA VAL A 530 7.13 -18.55 -31.29
C VAL A 530 7.13 -17.11 -31.76
N SER A 531 5.97 -16.60 -32.18
CA SER A 531 5.85 -15.23 -32.68
C SER A 531 5.97 -14.22 -31.54
N LYS A 532 5.43 -14.57 -30.36
CA LYS A 532 5.54 -13.82 -29.12
C LYS A 532 5.49 -14.78 -27.93
N LEU A 533 6.42 -14.65 -27.00
CA LEU A 533 6.33 -15.22 -25.66
C LEU A 533 6.71 -14.15 -24.64
N GLU A 534 5.90 -14.05 -23.60
CA GLU A 534 6.15 -13.22 -22.42
C GLU A 534 5.98 -14.10 -21.19
N ALA A 535 7.02 -14.17 -20.37
CA ALA A 535 6.99 -14.82 -19.08
C ALA A 535 7.25 -13.78 -18.00
N TRP A 536 6.42 -13.75 -16.98
CA TRP A 536 6.57 -12.87 -15.83
C TRP A 536 6.82 -13.68 -14.58
N GLU A 537 7.77 -13.24 -13.77
CA GLU A 537 7.85 -13.64 -12.37
C GLU A 537 6.64 -13.05 -11.65
N MET A 538 5.92 -13.89 -10.91
CA MET A 538 4.75 -13.46 -10.15
C MET A 538 5.15 -13.13 -8.73
N ALA A 539 4.70 -12.00 -8.20
CA ALA A 539 4.76 -11.67 -6.79
C ALA A 539 3.90 -12.62 -5.96
N THR A 540 4.24 -12.78 -4.69
CA THR A 540 3.43 -13.54 -3.74
C THR A 540 2.24 -12.68 -3.30
N ALA A 541 1.03 -13.20 -3.45
CA ALA A 541 -0.17 -12.52 -2.96
C ALA A 541 -0.28 -12.66 -1.43
N THR A 542 -0.92 -11.68 -0.81
CA THR A 542 -1.21 -11.74 0.62
C THR A 542 -2.46 -12.60 0.82
N VAL A 543 -2.34 -13.86 1.22
CA VAL A 543 -3.49 -14.77 1.40
C VAL A 543 -3.67 -15.14 2.86
N ASN A 544 -4.83 -14.78 3.42
CA ASN A 544 -5.20 -15.05 4.81
C ASN A 544 -4.23 -14.44 5.85
N SER A 545 -3.63 -13.28 5.55
CA SER A 545 -2.78 -12.52 6.49
C SER A 545 -3.56 -11.39 7.19
N ALA A 546 -3.02 -10.90 8.30
CA ALA A 546 -3.56 -9.73 9.02
C ALA A 546 -3.43 -8.44 8.19
N ASP A 547 -2.40 -8.31 7.36
CA ASP A 547 -2.11 -7.10 6.57
C ASP A 547 -3.21 -6.77 5.54
N ALA A 548 -3.89 -7.80 5.02
CA ALA A 548 -5.01 -7.60 4.09
C ALA A 548 -6.28 -7.09 4.79
N LEU A 549 -6.46 -7.38 6.10
CA LEU A 549 -7.63 -6.96 6.86
C LEU A 549 -7.63 -5.45 7.08
N ASP A 550 -6.45 -4.90 7.31
CA ASP A 550 -6.25 -3.47 7.53
C ASP A 550 -6.50 -2.68 6.24
N ALA A 551 -6.03 -3.18 5.08
CA ALA A 551 -6.29 -2.59 3.77
C ALA A 551 -7.79 -2.53 3.42
N ILE A 552 -8.52 -3.59 3.78
CA ILE A 552 -9.95 -3.72 3.52
C ILE A 552 -10.77 -2.86 4.48
N THR A 553 -10.40 -2.80 5.75
CA THR A 553 -11.08 -1.97 6.75
C THR A 553 -10.96 -0.48 6.43
N LEU A 554 -9.81 -0.05 5.88
CA LEU A 554 -9.62 1.31 5.35
C LEU A 554 -10.58 1.64 4.18
N LEU A 555 -10.71 0.72 3.20
CA LEU A 555 -11.58 0.87 2.02
C LEU A 555 -13.05 1.11 2.38
N LEU A 556 -13.52 0.48 3.45
CA LEU A 556 -14.91 0.53 3.89
C LEU A 556 -15.23 1.74 4.77
N ALA A 557 -14.24 2.19 5.55
CA ALA A 557 -14.33 3.44 6.29
C ALA A 557 -14.48 4.62 5.31
N ALA A 558 -13.70 4.62 4.21
CA ALA A 558 -13.79 5.62 3.14
C ALA A 558 -15.18 5.64 2.46
N ALA A 559 -15.78 4.48 2.15
CA ALA A 559 -17.10 4.38 1.53
C ALA A 559 -18.25 4.90 2.43
N SER A 560 -18.18 4.67 3.74
CA SER A 560 -19.20 5.10 4.71
C SER A 560 -19.21 6.62 4.95
N LEU A 561 -18.03 7.27 4.92
CA LEU A 561 -17.90 8.72 5.03
C LEU A 561 -18.49 9.44 3.79
N TYR A 562 -18.31 8.86 2.60
CA TYR A 562 -18.87 9.37 1.34
C TYR A 562 -20.41 9.30 1.28
N CYS A 563 -21.03 8.21 1.77
CA CYS A 563 -22.49 8.05 1.89
C CYS A 563 -23.12 9.11 2.81
N SER A 564 -22.44 9.44 3.90
CA SER A 564 -22.95 10.38 4.91
C SER A 564 -22.92 11.84 4.42
N ALA A 565 -21.93 12.20 3.60
CA ALA A 565 -21.82 13.54 2.99
C ALA A 565 -22.91 13.82 1.93
N MET A 566 -23.37 12.80 1.18
CA MET A 566 -24.43 12.97 0.17
C MET A 566 -25.84 13.04 0.76
N ALA A 567 -26.12 12.33 1.87
CA ALA A 567 -27.43 12.37 2.54
C ALA A 567 -27.75 13.75 3.14
N LEU A 568 -26.72 14.51 3.55
CA LEU A 568 -26.88 15.85 4.14
C LEU A 568 -27.08 16.97 3.09
N ALA A 569 -26.75 16.74 1.81
CA ALA A 569 -26.87 17.73 0.74
C ALA A 569 -28.25 17.76 0.04
N GLY A 570 -29.18 16.87 0.42
CA GLY A 570 -30.55 16.86 -0.10
C GLY A 570 -30.71 16.60 -1.59
N LEU A 571 -29.66 16.12 -2.27
CA LEU A 571 -29.69 15.80 -3.69
C LEU A 571 -30.38 14.45 -3.93
N PRO A 572 -31.20 14.33 -4.99
CA PRO A 572 -31.99 13.14 -5.24
C PRO A 572 -31.11 11.92 -5.54
N LEU A 573 -31.52 10.76 -5.00
CA LEU A 573 -30.84 9.45 -5.08
C LEU A 573 -30.41 9.03 -6.50
N SER A 574 -30.96 9.64 -7.54
CA SER A 574 -30.58 9.36 -8.93
C SER A 574 -29.15 9.81 -9.28
N VAL A 575 -28.59 10.80 -8.57
CA VAL A 575 -27.17 11.20 -8.74
C VAL A 575 -26.22 10.25 -8.00
N PHE A 576 -26.72 9.58 -6.96
CA PHE A 576 -26.01 8.62 -6.09
C PHE A 576 -25.61 7.34 -6.84
N ALA A 577 -26.49 6.82 -7.70
CA ALA A 577 -26.20 5.61 -8.49
C ALA A 577 -25.11 5.86 -9.55
N ILE A 578 -25.05 7.07 -10.10
CA ILE A 578 -24.10 7.42 -11.17
C ILE A 578 -22.69 7.69 -10.59
N ALA A 579 -22.59 8.31 -9.40
CA ALA A 579 -21.31 8.54 -8.74
C ALA A 579 -20.67 7.27 -8.15
N VAL A 580 -21.49 6.35 -7.61
CA VAL A 580 -21.01 5.07 -7.06
C VAL A 580 -20.54 4.12 -8.18
N HIS A 581 -21.19 4.13 -9.35
CA HIS A 581 -20.72 3.38 -10.51
C HIS A 581 -19.42 3.97 -11.08
N PHE A 582 -19.23 5.30 -11.02
CA PHE A 582 -18.00 5.95 -11.51
C PHE A 582 -16.78 5.71 -10.59
N CYS A 583 -16.92 5.69 -9.26
CA CYS A 583 -15.81 5.39 -8.35
C CYS A 583 -15.42 3.90 -8.34
N LEU A 584 -16.37 3.00 -8.63
CA LEU A 584 -16.14 1.55 -8.64
C LEU A 584 -15.54 1.05 -9.96
N VAL A 585 -15.89 1.67 -11.09
CA VAL A 585 -15.42 1.26 -12.44
C VAL A 585 -14.00 1.77 -12.75
N PHE A 586 -13.53 2.88 -12.15
CA PHE A 586 -12.23 3.46 -12.49
C PHE A 586 -11.01 2.98 -11.67
N SER A 587 -11.17 1.99 -10.79
CA SER A 587 -10.05 1.44 -10.00
C SER A 587 -9.48 0.12 -10.54
N SER A 588 -9.73 -0.23 -11.80
CA SER A 588 -9.29 -1.50 -12.41
C SER A 588 -7.98 -1.46 -13.21
N SER A 589 -7.12 -0.45 -12.99
CA SER A 589 -5.84 -0.40 -13.70
C SER A 589 -4.80 0.35 -12.89
N SER A 590 -3.94 -0.45 -12.24
CA SER A 590 -2.55 -0.18 -11.85
C SER A 590 -2.31 -0.66 -10.43
N SER A 591 -1.85 -1.90 -10.27
CA SER A 591 -1.02 -2.22 -9.12
C SER A 591 0.44 -2.24 -9.56
N PRO A 592 1.33 -1.59 -8.81
CA PRO A 592 2.76 -1.76 -8.95
C PRO A 592 3.28 -2.99 -8.18
N PRO A 593 4.52 -3.42 -8.44
CA PRO A 593 5.04 -4.74 -8.07
C PRO A 593 5.42 -4.82 -6.59
N VAL A 594 5.13 -5.96 -5.93
CA VAL A 594 5.72 -6.31 -4.63
C VAL A 594 6.73 -7.43 -4.84
N CYS A 595 8.00 -7.05 -4.91
CA CYS A 595 9.15 -7.95 -4.80
C CYS A 595 9.37 -8.40 -3.33
N PRO A 596 10.09 -9.51 -3.10
CA PRO A 596 10.11 -10.22 -1.83
C PRO A 596 10.79 -9.43 -0.72
N ALA A 597 10.40 -9.74 0.52
CA ALA A 597 11.05 -9.30 1.75
C ALA A 597 12.53 -9.74 1.84
N ASN A 598 13.40 -9.08 1.10
CA ASN A 598 14.70 -8.68 1.62
C ASN A 598 14.42 -7.49 2.52
N GLY A 599 14.83 -7.54 3.80
CA GLY A 599 14.75 -6.36 4.67
C GLY A 599 15.33 -5.16 3.93
N HIS A 600 14.50 -4.14 3.68
CA HIS A 600 14.86 -3.00 2.84
C HIS A 600 16.11 -2.32 3.41
N ARG A 601 17.28 -2.56 2.80
CA ARG A 601 18.58 -2.04 3.25
C ARG A 601 18.78 -0.54 2.96
N ASP A 602 17.82 0.09 2.28
CA ASP A 602 17.82 1.53 1.96
C ASP A 602 16.87 2.33 2.86
N ARG A 603 16.03 1.66 3.68
CA ARG A 603 15.20 2.35 4.68
C ARG A 603 16.09 2.86 5.80
N THR A 604 15.77 4.06 6.25
CA THR A 604 16.48 4.72 7.34
C THR A 604 16.19 4.03 8.66
N ALA A 605 17.17 4.04 9.56
CA ALA A 605 17.09 3.43 10.87
C ALA A 605 16.60 4.41 11.94
N TYR A 606 16.78 5.72 11.75
CA TYR A 606 16.38 6.73 12.74
C TYR A 606 15.77 8.00 12.17
N HIS A 607 15.79 8.21 10.85
CA HIS A 607 14.98 9.27 10.24
C HIS A 607 13.51 8.89 10.24
N PHE A 608 12.64 9.90 10.32
CA PHE A 608 11.21 9.64 10.20
C PHE A 608 10.87 9.31 8.75
N GLN A 609 10.14 8.21 8.59
CA GLN A 609 9.48 7.87 7.35
C GLN A 609 8.15 7.17 7.66
N PRO A 610 7.11 7.42 6.84
CA PRO A 610 5.88 6.67 6.96
C PRO A 610 6.14 5.20 6.64
N ALA A 611 5.23 4.34 7.07
CA ALA A 611 5.31 2.92 6.77
C ALA A 611 5.45 2.69 5.24
N LYS A 612 4.76 3.49 4.42
CA LYS A 612 4.83 3.56 2.95
C LYS A 612 4.63 5.02 2.49
N ASN A 613 4.89 5.37 1.22
CA ASN A 613 4.43 6.60 0.53
C ASN A 613 4.96 8.00 0.99
N TRP A 614 4.41 9.08 0.43
CA TRP A 614 4.85 10.51 0.50
C TRP A 614 4.56 11.23 1.84
N GLN A 615 5.16 12.42 2.12
CA GLN A 615 5.03 13.14 3.43
C GLN A 615 5.31 14.68 3.47
N ASN A 616 4.78 15.42 4.49
CA ASN A 616 5.19 16.76 5.03
C ASN A 616 5.11 16.87 6.61
N GLY A 617 4.93 17.99 7.36
CA GLY A 617 5.52 18.20 8.73
C GLY A 617 4.70 18.35 10.08
N PRO A 618 5.37 18.36 11.28
CA PRO A 618 4.87 18.25 12.69
C PRO A 618 4.56 19.54 13.51
N VAL A 619 4.06 19.35 14.76
CA VAL A 619 3.75 20.31 15.86
C VAL A 619 3.99 19.69 17.27
N TYR A 620 4.22 20.49 18.33
CA TYR A 620 4.23 20.03 19.75
C TYR A 620 2.93 20.38 20.49
N TYR A 621 2.33 19.41 21.18
CA TYR A 621 1.08 19.59 21.92
C TYR A 621 1.01 18.72 23.18
N ASN A 622 0.71 19.33 24.33
CA ASN A 622 0.41 18.67 25.61
C ASN A 622 1.42 17.56 26.02
N GLY A 623 2.72 17.83 25.87
CA GLY A 623 3.77 16.87 26.26
C GLY A 623 4.16 15.87 25.16
N MET A 624 3.51 15.92 24.00
CA MET A 624 3.77 15.04 22.87
C MET A 624 4.14 15.84 21.62
N TYR A 625 5.06 15.32 20.83
CA TYR A 625 5.30 15.78 19.46
C TYR A 625 4.33 15.05 18.54
N HIS A 626 3.63 15.77 17.68
CA HIS A 626 2.72 15.24 16.67
C HIS A 626 3.31 15.55 15.30
N LEU A 627 3.51 14.54 14.46
CA LEU A 627 3.95 14.69 13.08
C LEU A 627 2.78 14.42 12.15
N PHE A 628 2.32 15.47 11.48
CA PHE A 628 1.37 15.37 10.38
C PHE A 628 2.13 15.40 9.07
N TYR A 629 1.67 14.66 8.07
CA TYR A 629 2.41 14.60 6.83
C TYR A 629 1.52 14.28 5.65
N GLN A 630 1.70 14.98 4.52
CA GLN A 630 1.03 14.75 3.25
C GLN A 630 1.27 13.33 2.81
N TYR A 631 0.30 12.47 3.04
CA TYR A 631 0.43 11.04 2.85
C TYR A 631 -0.45 10.65 1.68
N ASN A 632 0.13 9.97 0.69
CA ASN A 632 -0.67 9.24 -0.28
C ASN A 632 -0.88 7.82 0.27
N PRO A 633 -2.05 7.44 0.81
CA PRO A 633 -2.25 6.08 1.33
C PRO A 633 -2.26 5.01 0.24
N HIS A 634 -2.34 5.40 -1.04
CA HIS A 634 -2.58 4.51 -2.17
C HIS A 634 -1.35 4.22 -3.05
N GLY A 635 -0.23 4.91 -2.84
CA GLY A 635 0.98 4.63 -3.62
C GLY A 635 2.19 5.49 -3.28
N ALA A 636 3.35 5.06 -3.76
CA ALA A 636 4.65 5.70 -3.51
C ALA A 636 4.88 6.98 -4.32
N LEU A 637 3.91 7.47 -5.09
CA LEU A 637 4.05 8.70 -5.88
C LEU A 637 3.03 9.74 -5.42
N TRP A 638 3.35 11.02 -5.64
CA TRP A 638 2.43 12.11 -5.38
C TRP A 638 1.34 12.14 -6.46
N ASP A 639 0.06 12.18 -6.07
CA ASP A 639 -1.08 12.20 -7.01
C ASP A 639 -2.24 13.08 -6.51
N VAL A 640 -2.78 13.90 -7.41
CA VAL A 640 -3.90 14.81 -7.14
C VAL A 640 -5.19 13.98 -7.09
N GLY A 641 -5.70 13.77 -5.89
CA GLY A 641 -6.90 12.98 -5.62
C GLY A 641 -6.77 12.08 -4.39
N ASN A 642 -5.53 11.84 -3.95
CA ASN A 642 -5.19 10.85 -2.93
C ASN A 642 -4.35 11.44 -1.78
N LEU A 643 -4.31 12.77 -1.62
CA LEU A 643 -3.54 13.41 -0.55
C LEU A 643 -4.35 13.46 0.76
N SER A 644 -3.83 12.81 1.79
CA SER A 644 -4.31 12.86 3.18
C SER A 644 -3.21 13.43 4.09
N TRP A 645 -3.52 13.63 5.37
CA TRP A 645 -2.51 13.87 6.40
C TRP A 645 -2.35 12.60 7.24
N GLY A 646 -1.25 11.87 7.04
CA GLY A 646 -0.81 10.85 7.97
C GLY A 646 -0.43 11.47 9.32
N HIS A 647 -0.45 10.66 10.38
CA HIS A 647 -0.22 11.15 11.73
C HIS A 647 0.65 10.18 12.54
N SER A 648 1.74 10.67 13.09
CA SER A 648 2.56 9.96 14.08
C SER A 648 2.77 10.82 15.31
N VAL A 649 3.09 10.19 16.44
CA VAL A 649 3.43 10.90 17.68
C VAL A 649 4.74 10.41 18.29
N SER A 650 5.42 11.31 19.00
CA SER A 650 6.68 11.02 19.69
C SER A 650 6.74 11.73 21.04
N GLY A 651 7.46 11.13 21.99
CA GLY A 651 7.84 11.80 23.25
C GLY A 651 9.22 12.46 23.21
N ASP A 652 10.03 12.20 22.17
CA ASP A 652 11.47 12.54 22.13
C ASP A 652 11.99 12.95 20.73
N LEU A 653 11.11 13.12 19.73
CA LEU A 653 11.44 13.41 18.32
C LEU A 653 12.26 12.32 17.60
N VAL A 654 12.55 11.19 18.28
CA VAL A 654 13.36 10.09 17.73
C VAL A 654 12.51 8.85 17.52
N ASN A 655 11.71 8.46 18.51
CA ASN A 655 10.85 7.29 18.48
C ASN A 655 9.41 7.72 18.19
N TRP A 656 8.82 7.19 17.14
CA TRP A 656 7.53 7.56 16.58
C TRP A 656 6.56 6.39 16.54
N ALA A 657 5.37 6.60 17.07
CA ALA A 657 4.24 5.68 16.96
C ALA A 657 3.28 6.18 15.87
N ALA A 658 2.93 5.29 14.93
CA ALA A 658 1.93 5.57 13.90
C ALA A 658 0.53 5.65 14.52
N LEU A 659 -0.26 6.58 14.01
CA LEU A 659 -1.70 6.68 14.23
C LEU A 659 -2.41 6.61 12.87
N ASP A 660 -3.73 6.53 12.90
CA ASP A 660 -4.55 6.70 11.70
C ASP A 660 -4.36 8.12 11.12
N ASN A 661 -4.75 8.31 9.85
CA ASN A 661 -4.70 9.62 9.22
C ASN A 661 -5.49 10.66 10.04
N ALA A 662 -4.91 11.84 10.22
CA ALA A 662 -5.56 12.96 10.89
C ALA A 662 -6.60 13.64 10.00
N LEU A 663 -6.29 13.82 8.70
CA LEU A 663 -7.18 14.46 7.73
C LEU A 663 -7.24 13.63 6.44
N ASP A 664 -8.43 13.15 6.09
CA ASP A 664 -8.72 12.55 4.78
C ASP A 664 -9.66 13.45 3.97
N PRO A 665 -9.59 13.50 2.63
CA PRO A 665 -10.51 14.27 1.80
C PRO A 665 -11.95 13.79 1.98
N THR A 666 -12.76 14.52 2.75
CA THR A 666 -14.08 14.06 3.24
C THR A 666 -15.20 15.05 2.96
N ALA A 667 -14.89 16.20 2.35
CA ALA A 667 -15.85 17.26 2.11
C ALA A 667 -15.62 17.98 0.77
N PRO A 668 -16.62 18.73 0.23
CA PRO A 668 -16.50 19.37 -1.08
C PRO A 668 -15.31 20.34 -1.24
N PHE A 669 -14.84 20.93 -0.13
CA PHE A 669 -13.74 21.89 -0.09
C PHE A 669 -12.35 21.24 -0.07
N ASP A 670 -12.27 19.91 0.05
CA ASP A 670 -11.02 19.15 -0.04
C ASP A 670 -11.19 17.81 -0.77
N ALA A 671 -12.24 17.68 -1.58
CA ALA A 671 -12.64 16.43 -2.22
C ALA A 671 -11.57 15.78 -3.11
N ASN A 672 -10.58 16.55 -3.58
CA ASN A 672 -9.48 16.07 -4.41
C ASN A 672 -8.13 16.06 -3.65
N GLY A 673 -8.14 16.25 -2.33
CA GLY A 673 -6.96 16.13 -1.49
C GLY A 673 -6.85 17.20 -0.40
N CYS A 674 -6.27 16.79 0.73
CA CYS A 674 -5.80 17.65 1.80
C CYS A 674 -4.31 17.96 1.55
N ALA A 675 -4.03 19.10 0.91
CA ALA A 675 -2.67 19.56 0.67
C ALA A 675 -2.03 20.14 1.96
N SER A 676 -0.88 20.81 1.85
CA SER A 676 -0.10 21.26 3.00
C SER A 676 -0.84 22.28 3.86
N GLY A 677 -0.33 22.46 5.08
CA GLY A 677 -0.88 23.37 6.05
C GLY A 677 -0.03 23.41 7.29
N SER A 678 -0.57 24.03 8.34
CA SER A 678 0.12 24.23 9.61
C SER A 678 -0.85 24.11 10.77
N VAL A 679 -0.30 23.88 11.97
CA VAL A 679 -1.08 23.78 13.21
C VAL A 679 -0.79 24.99 14.09
N THR A 680 -1.85 25.66 14.55
CA THR A 680 -1.78 26.78 15.50
C THR A 680 -2.40 26.36 16.82
N ILE A 681 -1.77 26.69 17.94
CA ILE A 681 -2.38 26.50 19.26
C ILE A 681 -3.12 27.79 19.64
N LEU A 682 -4.43 27.70 19.85
CA LEU A 682 -5.25 28.85 20.22
C LEU A 682 -5.04 29.22 21.71
N PRO A 683 -5.40 30.45 22.15
CA PRO A 683 -5.26 30.92 23.53
C PRO A 683 -5.95 30.07 24.59
N ASP A 684 -6.99 29.32 24.22
CA ASP A 684 -7.67 28.36 25.10
C ASP A 684 -6.94 27.01 25.21
N GLY A 685 -5.80 26.89 24.51
CA GLY A 685 -4.97 25.71 24.44
C GLY A 685 -5.45 24.68 23.41
N VAL A 686 -6.46 24.96 22.59
CA VAL A 686 -6.94 24.00 21.58
C VAL A 686 -6.13 24.15 20.29
N PRO A 687 -5.59 23.06 19.71
CA PRO A 687 -4.93 23.12 18.41
C PRO A 687 -5.96 23.27 17.30
N VAL A 688 -5.66 24.06 16.29
CA VAL A 688 -6.41 24.17 15.03
C VAL A 688 -5.45 23.91 13.87
N VAL A 689 -5.85 23.04 12.96
CA VAL A 689 -5.17 22.87 11.68
C VAL A 689 -5.75 23.88 10.70
N MET A 690 -4.90 24.62 10.01
CA MET A 690 -5.25 25.33 8.78
C MET A 690 -4.52 24.69 7.61
N TYR A 691 -5.25 24.31 6.56
CA TYR A 691 -4.69 23.57 5.43
C TYR A 691 -5.35 23.96 4.11
N SER A 692 -4.63 23.74 3.02
CA SER A 692 -5.19 23.88 1.68
C SER A 692 -5.92 22.59 1.29
N GLY A 693 -7.21 22.70 0.99
CA GLY A 693 -7.96 21.63 0.34
C GLY A 693 -8.04 21.86 -1.16
N ILE A 694 -8.05 20.76 -1.91
CA ILE A 694 -8.31 20.78 -3.34
C ILE A 694 -9.81 20.51 -3.51
N ASP A 695 -10.58 21.55 -3.81
CA ASP A 695 -12.04 21.47 -3.86
C ASP A 695 -12.54 20.58 -5.01
N ALA A 696 -13.84 20.30 -5.05
CA ALA A 696 -14.45 19.45 -6.08
C ALA A 696 -14.27 19.95 -7.53
N ARG A 697 -13.87 21.22 -7.73
CA ARG A 697 -13.54 21.82 -9.04
C ARG A 697 -12.02 21.87 -9.27
N ARG A 698 -11.24 21.16 -8.46
CA ARG A 698 -9.77 21.13 -8.45
C ARG A 698 -9.11 22.47 -8.13
N ARG A 699 -9.81 23.35 -7.42
CA ARG A 699 -9.28 24.66 -6.99
C ARG A 699 -8.71 24.56 -5.59
N GLN A 700 -7.63 25.28 -5.32
CA GLN A 700 -7.00 25.31 -3.99
C GLN A 700 -7.73 26.32 -3.10
N VAL A 701 -8.32 25.85 -2.00
CA VAL A 701 -9.09 26.66 -1.03
C VAL A 701 -8.59 26.43 0.39
N GLN A 702 -8.79 27.38 1.30
CA GLN A 702 -8.23 27.27 2.65
C GLN A 702 -9.29 26.83 3.65
N ASN A 703 -8.94 25.84 4.45
CA ASN A 703 -9.83 25.11 5.34
C ASN A 703 -9.26 25.07 6.75
N VAL A 704 -10.13 24.88 7.74
CA VAL A 704 -9.73 24.60 9.13
C VAL A 704 -10.25 23.25 9.61
N ALA A 705 -9.53 22.63 10.55
CA ALA A 705 -9.97 21.43 11.26
C ALA A 705 -9.59 21.52 12.75
N PHE A 706 -10.45 20.97 13.60
CA PHE A 706 -10.28 20.98 15.06
C PHE A 706 -10.22 19.55 15.59
N PRO A 707 -9.48 19.25 16.66
CA PRO A 707 -9.53 17.93 17.27
C PRO A 707 -10.94 17.70 17.82
N LYS A 708 -11.51 16.53 17.51
CA LYS A 708 -12.81 16.10 18.03
C LYS A 708 -12.78 15.97 19.56
N ASN A 709 -11.62 15.61 20.11
CA ASN A 709 -11.36 15.61 21.54
C ASN A 709 -9.99 16.25 21.84
N PRO A 710 -9.91 17.54 22.20
CA PRO A 710 -8.64 18.21 22.50
C PRO A 710 -7.94 17.68 23.76
N ARG A 711 -8.63 16.84 24.57
CA ARG A 711 -8.04 16.17 25.73
C ARG A 711 -7.39 14.83 25.38
N ASP A 712 -7.59 14.32 24.18
CA ASP A 712 -6.83 13.16 23.70
C ASP A 712 -5.37 13.60 23.49
N PRO A 713 -4.41 13.10 24.27
CA PRO A 713 -3.00 13.46 24.09
C PRO A 713 -2.44 12.99 22.74
N LEU A 714 -3.17 12.14 22.01
CA LEU A 714 -2.79 11.63 20.71
C LEU A 714 -3.48 12.35 19.55
N LEU A 715 -4.49 13.20 19.82
CA LEU A 715 -5.23 13.97 18.82
C LEU A 715 -5.66 13.12 17.60
N ARG A 716 -6.22 11.93 17.84
CA ARG A 716 -6.47 10.95 16.76
C ARG A 716 -7.57 11.36 15.78
N GLU A 717 -8.64 11.97 16.30
CA GLU A 717 -9.80 12.32 15.49
C GLU A 717 -9.91 13.84 15.31
N TRP A 718 -10.10 14.28 14.08
CA TRP A 718 -10.30 15.68 13.71
C TRP A 718 -11.68 15.90 13.09
N THR A 719 -12.24 17.09 13.30
CA THR A 719 -13.54 17.54 12.79
C THR A 719 -13.32 18.73 11.88
N LYS A 720 -13.79 18.61 10.64
CA LYS A 720 -13.80 19.68 9.65
C LYS A 720 -15.16 20.39 9.71
N PRO A 721 -15.22 21.69 10.05
CA PRO A 721 -16.48 22.40 10.13
C PRO A 721 -17.14 22.54 8.76
N GLY A 722 -18.48 22.43 8.72
CA GLY A 722 -19.25 22.56 7.47
C GLY A 722 -19.24 23.96 6.84
N TYR A 723 -18.66 24.96 7.52
CA TYR A 723 -18.47 26.31 6.97
C TYR A 723 -17.21 26.46 6.13
N ASN A 724 -16.37 25.42 6.04
CA ASN A 724 -15.24 25.43 5.13
C ASN A 724 -15.71 25.52 3.65
N PRO A 725 -14.91 26.13 2.75
CA PRO A 725 -13.62 26.74 3.03
C PRO A 725 -13.77 28.08 3.74
N VAL A 726 -12.88 28.35 4.70
CA VAL A 726 -12.83 29.66 5.38
C VAL A 726 -12.32 30.76 4.45
N ILE A 727 -11.52 30.40 3.43
CA ILE A 727 -11.09 31.30 2.37
C ILE A 727 -11.26 30.61 1.01
N PRO A 728 -12.25 31.01 0.20
CA PRO A 728 -12.37 30.57 -1.19
C PRO A 728 -11.30 31.25 -2.07
N VAL A 729 -11.13 30.76 -3.29
CA VAL A 729 -10.21 31.38 -4.27
C VAL A 729 -10.62 32.84 -4.55
N PRO A 730 -9.75 33.82 -4.30
CA PRO A 730 -9.98 35.22 -4.68
C PRO A 730 -10.08 35.39 -6.20
N ALA A 731 -10.83 36.40 -6.67
CA ALA A 731 -11.07 36.61 -8.11
C ALA A 731 -9.80 36.97 -8.91
N ASP A 732 -8.82 37.57 -8.24
CA ASP A 732 -7.52 37.98 -8.79
C ASP A 732 -6.45 36.89 -8.65
N VAL A 733 -6.77 35.73 -8.08
CA VAL A 733 -5.82 34.65 -7.82
C VAL A 733 -6.06 33.46 -8.74
N SER A 734 -4.97 32.87 -9.25
CA SER A 734 -5.05 31.64 -10.03
C SER A 734 -5.54 30.46 -9.17
N PRO A 735 -6.58 29.71 -9.59
CA PRO A 735 -7.16 28.63 -8.78
C PRO A 735 -6.21 27.49 -8.42
N ASP A 736 -5.15 27.28 -9.21
CA ASP A 736 -4.16 26.21 -9.01
C ASP A 736 -2.88 26.70 -8.32
N ASN A 737 -2.82 27.99 -7.98
CA ASN A 737 -1.70 28.63 -7.31
C ASN A 737 -2.19 29.45 -6.12
N PHE A 738 -2.74 28.77 -5.10
CA PHE A 738 -3.19 29.37 -3.85
C PHE A 738 -3.15 28.35 -2.70
N ARG A 739 -1.97 28.11 -2.11
CA ARG A 739 -1.80 27.03 -1.13
C ARG A 739 -0.74 27.28 -0.05
N ASP A 740 -0.75 26.36 0.91
CA ASP A 740 0.21 26.19 2.00
C ASP A 740 0.15 27.29 3.07
N PRO A 741 -0.95 27.41 3.83
CA PRO A 741 -1.05 28.39 4.91
C PRO A 741 0.01 28.14 6.00
N THR A 742 0.63 29.22 6.48
CA THR A 742 1.58 29.19 7.60
C THR A 742 0.89 28.86 8.93
N THR A 743 1.68 28.60 9.97
CA THR A 743 1.18 28.72 11.34
C THR A 743 0.72 30.17 11.55
N ALA A 744 -0.44 30.35 12.18
CA ALA A 744 -0.97 31.67 12.45
C ALA A 744 -0.31 32.28 13.70
N TRP A 745 -0.22 33.60 13.74
CA TRP A 745 0.29 34.36 14.87
C TRP A 745 -0.72 35.41 15.31
N LEU A 746 -0.80 35.68 16.62
CA LEU A 746 -1.70 36.68 17.17
C LEU A 746 -0.95 38.00 17.27
N GLY A 747 -1.39 39.01 16.53
CA GLY A 747 -0.77 40.33 16.57
C GLY A 747 -1.14 41.11 17.83
N SER A 748 -0.42 42.21 18.07
CA SER A 748 -0.57 43.08 19.24
C SER A 748 -1.92 43.78 19.33
N ASP A 749 -2.63 43.91 18.20
CA ASP A 749 -4.00 44.42 18.11
C ASP A 749 -5.08 43.35 18.44
N GLY A 750 -4.67 42.11 18.73
CA GLY A 750 -5.56 40.99 19.05
C GLY A 750 -6.19 40.30 17.83
N LEU A 751 -5.69 40.56 16.62
CA LEU A 751 -6.11 39.86 15.40
C LEU A 751 -5.10 38.78 15.01
N TRP A 752 -5.60 37.62 14.58
CA TRP A 752 -4.79 36.58 13.97
C TRP A 752 -4.30 37.00 12.59
N ARG A 753 -3.06 36.64 12.27
CA ARG A 753 -2.55 36.62 10.90
C ARG A 753 -2.14 35.21 10.52
N PHE A 754 -2.25 34.89 9.23
CA PHE A 754 -1.42 33.86 8.61
C PHE A 754 -1.01 34.33 7.22
N ALA A 755 0.05 33.73 6.70
CA ALA A 755 0.53 33.96 5.35
C ALA A 755 0.27 32.76 4.45
N ILE A 756 0.13 33.00 3.15
CA ILE A 756 -0.12 31.95 2.16
C ILE A 756 0.43 32.34 0.81
N SER A 757 0.94 31.36 0.08
CA SER A 757 1.44 31.59 -1.26
C SER A 757 0.34 31.59 -2.30
N ALA A 758 0.48 32.49 -3.27
CA ALA A 758 -0.46 32.63 -4.37
C ALA A 758 0.21 33.15 -5.64
N VAL A 759 -0.47 33.01 -6.79
CA VAL A 759 -0.24 33.87 -7.95
C VAL A 759 -1.43 34.81 -8.09
N ALA A 760 -1.23 36.08 -7.72
CA ALA A 760 -2.25 37.13 -7.76
C ALA A 760 -1.93 38.13 -8.89
N ASP A 761 -2.88 38.39 -9.78
CA ASP A 761 -2.70 39.25 -10.96
C ASP A 761 -1.46 38.90 -11.80
N GLY A 762 -1.11 37.62 -11.87
CA GLY A 762 0.06 37.12 -12.59
C GLY A 762 1.40 37.33 -11.87
N VAL A 763 1.39 37.70 -10.59
CA VAL A 763 2.57 37.91 -9.74
C VAL A 763 2.60 36.85 -8.64
N GLY A 764 3.74 36.16 -8.47
CA GLY A 764 3.93 35.25 -7.35
C GLY A 764 4.00 36.05 -6.05
N ALA A 765 3.17 35.73 -5.06
CA ALA A 765 3.02 36.55 -3.86
C ALA A 765 2.79 35.69 -2.61
N THR A 766 3.30 36.16 -1.48
CA THR A 766 2.97 35.64 -0.15
C THR A 766 1.93 36.56 0.49
N LEU A 767 0.65 36.24 0.30
CA LEU A 767 -0.49 37.01 0.78
C LEU A 767 -0.65 36.88 2.31
N VAL A 768 -1.15 37.92 2.97
CA VAL A 768 -1.49 37.93 4.40
C VAL A 768 -2.98 38.09 4.57
N TYR A 769 -3.55 37.34 5.52
CA TYR A 769 -4.94 37.47 5.93
C TYR A 769 -5.04 37.75 7.42
N ARG A 770 -6.04 38.54 7.81
CA ARG A 770 -6.37 38.88 9.20
C ARG A 770 -7.69 38.28 9.65
N SER A 771 -7.80 37.86 10.91
CA SER A 771 -9.06 37.39 11.49
C SER A 771 -9.17 37.68 12.99
N ALA A 772 -10.37 38.07 13.45
CA ALA A 772 -10.65 38.19 14.87
C ALA A 772 -11.07 36.86 15.53
N ASP A 773 -11.57 35.90 14.74
CA ASP A 773 -12.27 34.72 15.22
C ASP A 773 -11.77 33.40 14.61
N PHE A 774 -10.70 33.45 13.82
CA PHE A 774 -10.13 32.32 13.06
C PHE A 774 -11.09 31.72 12.00
N LEU A 775 -12.24 32.36 11.78
CA LEU A 775 -13.30 31.92 10.87
C LEU A 775 -13.42 32.86 9.68
N ARG A 776 -13.48 34.16 9.93
CA ARG A 776 -13.62 35.19 8.91
C ARG A 776 -12.28 35.84 8.67
N TRP A 777 -11.79 35.70 7.45
CA TRP A 777 -10.47 36.18 7.07
C TRP A 777 -10.58 37.29 6.03
N GLU A 778 -9.88 38.39 6.28
CA GLU A 778 -9.79 39.54 5.37
C GLU A 778 -8.37 39.66 4.83
N ARG A 779 -8.21 39.74 3.51
CA ARG A 779 -6.89 39.86 2.87
C ARG A 779 -6.32 41.26 3.07
N ASN A 780 -5.05 41.35 3.45
CA ASN A 780 -4.32 42.60 3.40
C ASN A 780 -4.13 43.10 1.96
N ALA A 781 -3.97 44.41 1.80
CA ALA A 781 -3.74 45.02 0.50
C ALA A 781 -2.36 44.66 -0.08
N ALA A 782 -1.32 44.65 0.75
CA ALA A 782 0.03 44.30 0.37
C ALA A 782 0.39 42.87 0.82
N PRO A 783 1.12 42.09 0.00
CA PRO A 783 1.70 40.81 0.42
C PRO A 783 2.96 41.03 1.28
N LEU A 784 3.43 39.99 2.00
CA LEU A 784 4.74 40.00 2.67
C LEU A 784 5.89 40.06 1.67
N HIS A 785 5.70 39.40 0.54
CA HIS A 785 6.67 39.33 -0.54
C HIS A 785 5.93 39.15 -1.87
N ALA A 786 6.48 39.73 -2.93
CA ALA A 786 6.01 39.56 -4.30
C ALA A 786 7.20 39.44 -5.24
N SER A 787 7.13 38.51 -6.18
CA SER A 787 8.15 38.25 -7.20
C SER A 787 7.56 38.36 -8.60
N ARG A 788 8.32 38.99 -9.49
CA ARG A 788 7.95 39.21 -10.90
C ARG A 788 8.08 37.97 -11.77
N ASP A 789 8.71 36.92 -11.27
CA ASP A 789 8.92 35.65 -12.00
C ASP A 789 7.61 34.86 -12.19
N ALA A 790 6.50 35.29 -11.57
CA ALA A 790 5.17 34.68 -11.66
C ALA A 790 5.10 33.21 -11.20
N VAL A 791 6.17 32.67 -10.60
CA VAL A 791 6.21 31.35 -9.96
C VAL A 791 5.58 31.46 -8.57
N MET A 792 4.66 30.56 -8.26
CA MET A 792 4.13 30.46 -6.90
C MET A 792 5.17 29.79 -6.00
N ALA A 793 5.64 30.49 -4.97
CA ALA A 793 6.36 29.87 -3.87
C ALA A 793 5.47 28.84 -3.16
N GLU A 794 6.03 27.79 -2.58
CA GLU A 794 5.32 26.80 -1.77
C GLU A 794 5.75 26.90 -0.32
N CYS A 795 4.93 26.33 0.58
CA CYS A 795 5.22 26.18 2.00
C CYS A 795 5.93 27.40 2.64
N PRO A 796 5.34 28.61 2.56
CA PRO A 796 5.89 29.76 3.23
C PRO A 796 5.95 29.47 4.73
N ASP A 797 6.94 30.07 5.39
CA ASP A 797 7.02 30.11 6.84
C ASP A 797 7.52 31.49 7.27
N LEU A 798 6.91 32.06 8.30
CA LEU A 798 7.35 33.31 8.91
C LEU A 798 7.49 33.06 10.41
N PHE A 799 8.71 33.18 10.92
CA PHE A 799 8.94 32.92 12.34
C PHE A 799 9.99 33.85 12.96
N PRO A 800 9.86 34.16 14.26
CA PRO A 800 10.84 34.96 14.97
C PRO A 800 12.03 34.12 15.41
N VAL A 801 13.18 34.79 15.48
CA VAL A 801 14.45 34.29 16.03
C VAL A 801 15.06 35.36 16.93
N ALA A 802 15.69 34.93 18.03
CA ALA A 802 16.41 35.85 18.90
C ALA A 802 17.64 36.41 18.18
N GLU A 803 17.95 37.70 18.36
CA GLU A 803 19.17 38.32 17.82
C GLU A 803 20.44 37.75 18.46
N HIS A 804 20.31 37.19 19.66
CA HIS A 804 21.40 36.61 20.43
C HIS A 804 20.97 35.30 21.09
N GLY A 805 21.85 34.32 21.09
CA GLY A 805 21.63 33.02 21.70
C GLY A 805 20.93 32.01 20.78
N GLU A 806 20.72 30.81 21.30
CA GLU A 806 20.19 29.66 20.56
C GLU A 806 18.70 29.37 20.88
N ASP A 807 18.12 30.17 21.78
CA ASP A 807 16.74 30.00 22.23
C ASP A 807 15.76 30.29 21.07
N GLY A 808 14.79 29.38 20.92
CA GLY A 808 13.66 29.57 20.03
C GLY A 808 12.64 30.54 20.62
N LEU A 809 11.88 31.18 19.74
CA LEU A 809 10.80 32.09 20.10
C LEU A 809 9.46 31.57 19.60
N ASP A 810 8.42 31.77 20.41
CA ASP A 810 7.03 31.62 19.99
C ASP A 810 6.65 32.72 18.98
N LEU A 811 5.68 32.47 18.12
CA LEU A 811 5.23 33.42 17.09
C LEU A 811 4.67 34.71 17.71
N ASP A 812 3.97 34.59 18.85
CA ASP A 812 3.39 35.73 19.58
C ASP A 812 4.46 36.57 20.31
N ALA A 813 5.72 36.12 20.36
CA ALA A 813 6.82 36.95 20.85
C ALA A 813 6.99 38.24 20.04
N SER A 814 6.45 38.28 18.81
CA SER A 814 6.33 39.47 17.96
C SER A 814 5.31 40.51 18.48
N ALA A 815 4.25 40.06 19.17
CA ALA A 815 3.21 40.91 19.73
C ALA A 815 3.57 41.48 21.13
N ILE A 816 4.59 40.92 21.78
CA ILE A 816 5.09 41.41 23.07
C ILE A 816 6.07 42.59 22.83
N GLY A 817 5.49 43.76 22.55
CA GLY A 817 6.16 45.07 22.62
C GLY A 817 6.73 45.54 21.29
N GLY A 818 6.14 46.63 20.76
CA GLY A 818 6.47 47.22 19.45
C GLY A 818 7.96 47.30 19.13
N ALA A 819 8.32 46.93 17.90
CA ALA A 819 9.70 46.91 17.41
C ALA A 819 10.70 46.31 18.44
N GLY A 820 10.34 45.16 19.03
CA GLY A 820 11.08 44.52 20.12
C GLY A 820 12.58 44.41 19.84
N ALA A 821 13.36 45.19 20.58
CA ALA A 821 14.82 45.09 20.60
C ALA A 821 15.21 43.64 20.93
N GLY A 822 16.00 42.98 20.07
CA GLY A 822 16.44 41.60 20.29
C GLY A 822 15.74 40.52 19.47
N VAL A 823 14.82 40.84 18.54
CA VAL A 823 14.13 39.84 17.69
C VAL A 823 14.28 40.16 16.19
N ARG A 824 14.61 39.14 15.39
CA ARG A 824 14.51 39.15 13.92
C ARG A 824 13.45 38.16 13.47
N HIS A 825 13.05 38.26 12.21
CA HIS A 825 12.11 37.35 11.59
C HIS A 825 12.77 36.70 10.38
N VAL A 826 12.40 35.45 10.13
CA VAL A 826 12.80 34.72 8.94
C VAL A 826 11.57 34.54 8.08
N LEU A 827 11.64 35.03 6.84
CA LEU A 827 10.68 34.67 5.80
C LEU A 827 11.33 33.56 4.96
N LYS A 828 10.72 32.38 4.98
CA LYS A 828 11.15 31.21 4.23
C LYS A 828 10.12 30.87 3.16
N VAL A 829 10.59 30.42 2.00
CA VAL A 829 9.78 29.97 0.86
C VAL A 829 10.42 28.74 0.21
N SER A 830 9.60 27.84 -0.32
CA SER A 830 10.03 26.70 -1.15
C SER A 830 9.80 27.02 -2.61
N MET A 831 10.77 26.79 -3.49
CA MET A 831 10.65 27.16 -4.90
C MET A 831 10.55 25.94 -5.80
N PRO A 832 9.41 25.71 -6.49
CA PRO A 832 9.16 24.46 -7.20
C PRO A 832 10.01 24.29 -8.47
N ASP A 833 10.58 25.37 -9.01
CA ASP A 833 11.45 25.31 -10.19
C ASP A 833 12.89 24.88 -9.86
N THR A 834 13.35 25.10 -8.64
CA THR A 834 14.66 24.64 -8.15
C THR A 834 14.55 23.44 -7.22
N LEU A 835 13.36 23.19 -6.64
CA LEU A 835 13.13 22.24 -5.55
C LEU A 835 14.01 22.52 -4.33
N GLU A 836 14.22 23.80 -4.04
CA GLU A 836 15.04 24.27 -2.91
C GLU A 836 14.25 25.22 -2.01
N ASP A 837 14.70 25.31 -0.76
CA ASP A 837 14.15 26.19 0.25
C ASP A 837 15.04 27.40 0.48
N TYR A 838 14.48 28.58 0.26
CA TYR A 838 15.15 29.87 0.40
C TYR A 838 14.60 30.67 1.56
N TYR A 839 15.43 31.52 2.15
CA TYR A 839 15.01 32.40 3.22
C TYR A 839 15.73 33.75 3.22
N MET A 840 15.08 34.73 3.85
CA MET A 840 15.65 36.02 4.21
C MET A 840 15.48 36.27 5.71
N VAL A 841 16.45 36.96 6.29
CA VAL A 841 16.35 37.49 7.65
C VAL A 841 15.96 38.96 7.57
N GLY A 842 14.95 39.35 8.33
CA GLY A 842 14.40 40.69 8.31
C GLY A 842 13.71 41.06 9.62
N ARG A 843 12.85 42.08 9.54
CA ARG A 843 11.94 42.47 10.62
C ARG A 843 10.52 42.49 10.09
N TYR A 844 9.64 41.78 10.78
CA TYR A 844 8.21 41.88 10.57
C TYR A 844 7.67 43.03 11.45
N ASP A 845 6.94 43.95 10.83
CA ASP A 845 6.18 44.99 11.52
C ASP A 845 4.72 44.52 11.67
N ASP A 846 4.30 44.31 12.90
CA ASP A 846 2.97 43.80 13.25
C ASP A 846 1.84 44.83 13.03
N ALA A 847 2.14 46.14 13.06
CA ALA A 847 1.15 47.18 12.83
C ALA A 847 0.79 47.26 11.35
N ASP A 848 1.83 47.25 10.50
CA ASP A 848 1.68 47.41 9.04
C ASP A 848 1.56 46.07 8.29
N ASP A 849 1.81 44.93 8.97
CA ASP A 849 1.97 43.59 8.38
C ASP A 849 2.97 43.56 7.22
N THR A 850 4.12 44.21 7.42
CA THR A 850 5.18 44.27 6.41
C THR A 850 6.43 43.54 6.86
N PHE A 851 7.10 42.85 5.93
CA PHE A 851 8.40 42.25 6.17
C PHE A 851 9.47 43.11 5.50
N THR A 852 10.39 43.63 6.29
CA THR A 852 11.49 44.49 5.84
C THR A 852 12.83 43.78 5.97
N VAL A 853 13.59 43.78 4.89
CA VAL A 853 14.94 43.21 4.81
C VAL A 853 15.95 44.35 4.92
N PRO A 854 17.09 44.17 5.59
CA PRO A 854 18.15 45.19 5.62
C PRO A 854 18.58 45.60 4.19
N PRO A 855 18.84 46.90 3.91
CA PRO A 855 19.18 47.37 2.57
C PRO A 855 20.37 46.65 1.94
N GLU A 856 21.38 46.31 2.73
CA GLU A 856 22.56 45.55 2.30
C GLU A 856 22.22 44.15 1.77
N ASP A 857 21.28 43.46 2.41
CA ASP A 857 20.79 42.15 1.97
C ASP A 857 19.85 42.33 0.76
N LEU A 858 19.05 43.40 0.70
CA LEU A 858 18.20 43.71 -0.44
C LEU A 858 19.03 44.07 -1.71
N GLU A 859 20.13 44.79 -1.56
CA GLU A 859 21.07 45.11 -2.65
C GLU A 859 21.83 43.87 -3.13
N ALA A 860 22.20 42.97 -2.19
CA ALA A 860 22.91 41.73 -2.50
C ALA A 860 22.00 40.69 -3.19
N HIS A 861 20.74 40.59 -2.74
CA HIS A 861 19.86 39.48 -3.09
C HIS A 861 18.67 39.88 -3.99
N GLY A 862 18.18 41.12 -3.90
CA GLY A 862 17.11 41.64 -4.75
C GLY A 862 15.78 40.86 -4.66
N ASP A 863 14.91 41.07 -5.66
CA ASP A 863 13.61 40.37 -5.78
C ASP A 863 13.75 38.93 -6.34
N ASP A 864 14.96 38.49 -6.67
CA ASP A 864 15.27 37.16 -7.22
C ASP A 864 15.64 36.19 -6.08
N TYR A 865 14.73 35.30 -5.74
CA TYR A 865 14.90 34.33 -4.65
C TYR A 865 16.13 33.43 -4.83
N ARG A 866 16.62 33.21 -6.07
CA ARG A 866 17.82 32.39 -6.32
C ARG A 866 19.07 32.97 -5.70
N ARG A 867 19.03 34.25 -5.33
CA ARG A 867 20.11 34.92 -4.62
C ARG A 867 19.94 34.85 -3.11
N TRP A 868 18.79 34.46 -2.59
CA TRP A 868 18.54 34.36 -1.16
C TRP A 868 19.36 33.23 -0.54
N ARG A 869 19.42 33.20 0.79
CA ARG A 869 20.11 32.13 1.52
C ARG A 869 19.29 30.85 1.43
N ARG A 870 19.95 29.69 1.33
CA ARG A 870 19.27 28.38 1.33
C ARG A 870 19.18 27.83 2.74
N ILE A 871 18.06 27.21 3.10
CA ILE A 871 17.93 26.42 4.34
C ILE A 871 18.92 25.25 4.31
N ASP A 872 19.06 24.60 3.18
CA ASP A 872 19.98 23.48 2.97
C ASP A 872 20.42 23.52 1.51
N HIS A 873 21.69 23.23 1.26
CA HIS A 873 22.28 23.29 -0.08
C HIS A 873 22.14 21.98 -0.86
N GLY A 874 21.49 20.96 -0.29
CA GLY A 874 21.25 19.66 -0.95
C GLY A 874 19.77 19.37 -1.17
N HIS A 875 19.39 18.09 -1.05
CA HIS A 875 18.04 17.58 -1.32
C HIS A 875 17.12 17.84 -0.11
N LEU A 876 16.52 19.03 -0.06
CA LEU A 876 15.63 19.41 1.03
C LEU A 876 14.60 20.43 0.54
N TYR A 877 13.33 20.12 0.76
CA TYR A 877 12.22 20.92 0.27
C TYR A 877 11.05 20.96 1.26
N ALA A 878 10.16 21.95 1.08
CA ALA A 878 8.94 22.09 1.87
C ALA A 878 9.18 22.12 3.40
N SER A 879 10.31 22.70 3.84
CA SER A 879 10.62 22.83 5.26
C SER A 879 9.61 23.69 6.00
N LYS A 880 9.37 23.33 7.26
CA LYS A 880 8.48 24.04 8.16
C LYS A 880 9.08 24.02 9.56
N THR A 881 8.66 24.93 10.42
CA THR A 881 9.16 25.02 11.79
C THR A 881 8.02 25.03 12.82
N PHE A 882 8.31 24.57 14.03
CA PHE A 882 7.45 24.81 15.19
C PHE A 882 8.28 25.23 16.40
N TYR A 883 7.62 25.88 17.35
CA TYR A 883 8.21 26.25 18.64
C TYR A 883 8.02 25.15 19.69
N ASP A 884 9.12 24.56 20.16
CA ASP A 884 9.14 23.60 21.26
C ASP A 884 9.20 24.37 22.58
N ALA A 885 8.04 24.65 23.17
CA ALA A 885 7.96 25.34 24.46
C ALA A 885 8.58 24.54 25.62
N GLY A 886 8.68 23.22 25.50
CA GLY A 886 9.25 22.33 26.51
C GLY A 886 10.77 22.52 26.65
N LYS A 887 11.46 22.72 25.53
CA LYS A 887 12.92 22.95 25.49
C LYS A 887 13.33 24.36 25.04
N LYS A 888 12.37 25.24 24.79
CA LYS A 888 12.56 26.63 24.35
C LYS A 888 13.44 26.74 23.10
N ARG A 889 13.15 25.91 22.10
CA ARG A 889 13.89 25.89 20.84
C ARG A 889 12.91 25.93 19.68
N ARG A 890 13.34 26.48 18.54
CA ARG A 890 12.63 26.30 17.29
C ARG A 890 13.20 25.08 16.63
N VAL A 891 12.33 24.18 16.18
CA VAL A 891 12.76 22.96 15.49
C VAL A 891 12.23 22.99 14.07
N LEU A 892 13.09 22.57 13.14
CA LEU A 892 12.88 22.49 11.71
C LEU A 892 12.91 21.03 11.27
N TRP A 893 12.10 20.75 10.26
CA TRP A 893 12.00 19.50 9.50
C TRP A 893 11.66 19.89 8.08
N ALA A 894 11.93 18.97 7.19
CA ALA A 894 11.75 19.16 5.78
C ALA A 894 11.65 17.82 5.10
N TRP A 895 10.86 17.78 4.04
CA TRP A 895 10.80 16.65 3.17
C TRP A 895 12.11 16.55 2.36
N VAL A 896 12.65 15.35 2.31
CA VAL A 896 13.82 14.99 1.54
C VAL A 896 13.35 14.09 0.42
N ASN A 897 13.32 14.64 -0.79
CA ASN A 897 12.88 13.93 -1.99
C ASN A 897 13.82 12.77 -2.34
N GLU A 898 13.30 11.80 -3.08
CA GLU A 898 14.09 10.71 -3.63
C GLU A 898 15.02 11.21 -4.74
N SER A 899 16.14 10.52 -4.96
CA SER A 899 17.05 10.82 -6.08
C SER A 899 17.39 9.59 -6.93
N ASP A 900 16.76 8.46 -6.64
CA ASP A 900 16.58 7.36 -7.60
C ASP A 900 15.37 7.65 -8.50
N SER A 901 14.94 6.68 -9.30
CA SER A 901 13.87 6.90 -10.27
C SER A 901 12.48 6.68 -9.64
N GLU A 902 11.42 7.28 -10.21
CA GLU A 902 10.03 6.96 -9.80
C GLU A 902 9.73 5.46 -9.90
N ALA A 903 10.33 4.75 -10.88
CA ALA A 903 10.22 3.30 -10.98
C ALA A 903 10.86 2.59 -9.77
N ASP A 904 11.92 3.17 -9.20
CA ASP A 904 12.54 2.69 -7.97
C ASP A 904 11.68 3.00 -6.75
N ASP A 905 11.09 4.19 -6.65
CA ASP A 905 10.11 4.55 -5.63
C ASP A 905 8.97 3.53 -5.57
N VAL A 906 8.44 3.23 -6.75
CA VAL A 906 7.36 2.26 -6.95
C VAL A 906 7.82 0.84 -6.59
N THR A 907 9.02 0.43 -7.02
CA THR A 907 9.57 -0.90 -6.75
C THR A 907 9.92 -1.09 -5.26
N LYS A 908 10.46 -0.07 -4.60
CA LYS A 908 10.80 -0.11 -3.17
C LYS A 908 9.59 0.11 -2.28
N GLY A 909 8.46 0.60 -2.83
CA GLY A 909 7.17 0.72 -2.15
C GLY A 909 7.06 1.90 -1.19
N TRP A 910 7.98 2.87 -1.28
CA TRP A 910 7.97 4.10 -0.49
C TRP A 910 8.77 5.19 -1.22
N SER A 911 8.49 6.46 -0.92
CA SER A 911 9.28 7.60 -1.40
C SER A 911 9.21 8.74 -0.39
N GLY A 912 10.30 9.47 -0.25
CA GLY A 912 10.40 10.61 0.62
C GLY A 912 10.80 10.23 2.05
N LEU A 913 11.72 11.00 2.60
CA LEU A 913 12.13 10.97 4.00
C LEU A 913 11.80 12.32 4.65
N GLN A 914 11.78 12.38 5.98
CA GLN A 914 12.00 13.65 6.68
C GLN A 914 13.47 13.77 7.02
N SER A 915 14.02 14.97 6.89
CA SER A 915 15.27 15.33 7.55
C SER A 915 15.14 15.08 9.06
N PHE A 916 16.25 14.73 9.70
CA PHE A 916 16.27 14.60 11.15
C PHE A 916 15.96 15.97 11.77
N PRO A 917 15.09 16.06 12.79
CA PRO A 917 14.70 17.35 13.38
C PRO A 917 15.91 18.17 13.83
N ARG A 918 15.95 19.44 13.40
CA ARG A 918 17.07 20.37 13.65
C ARG A 918 16.61 21.51 14.54
N ALA A 919 17.32 21.80 15.61
CA ALA A 919 17.18 23.09 16.30
C ALA A 919 17.69 24.21 15.37
N VAL A 920 16.99 25.34 15.33
CA VAL A 920 17.32 26.48 14.45
C VAL A 920 17.34 27.77 15.23
N TRP A 921 18.39 28.57 15.03
CA TRP A 921 18.57 29.88 15.64
C TRP A 921 19.34 30.83 14.71
N LEU A 922 19.43 32.10 15.07
CA LEU A 922 20.19 33.09 14.30
C LEU A 922 21.66 33.06 14.70
N ASP A 923 22.56 33.16 13.73
CA ASP A 923 23.99 33.29 14.02
C ASP A 923 24.31 34.55 14.84
N GLU A 924 25.48 34.57 15.48
CA GLU A 924 25.93 35.74 16.27
C GLU A 924 26.07 37.01 15.41
N GLY A 925 26.27 36.88 14.10
CA GLY A 925 26.36 37.98 13.15
C GLY A 925 25.00 38.58 12.80
N GLY A 926 23.90 37.92 13.15
CA GLY A 926 22.55 38.30 12.80
C GLY A 926 22.19 38.12 11.31
N ARG A 927 23.00 37.40 10.52
CA ARG A 927 22.89 37.35 9.05
C ARG A 927 22.31 36.06 8.51
N GLN A 928 22.57 34.93 9.15
CA GLN A 928 22.14 33.62 8.66
C GLN A 928 21.61 32.74 9.79
N LEU A 929 20.87 31.71 9.42
CA LEU A 929 20.43 30.68 10.35
C LEU A 929 21.54 29.66 10.60
N VAL A 930 21.62 29.18 11.84
CA VAL A 930 22.40 28.02 12.24
C VAL A 930 21.43 26.88 12.55
N GLN A 931 21.81 25.67 12.13
CA GLN A 931 21.00 24.47 12.35
C GLN A 931 21.83 23.36 12.97
N TRP A 932 21.24 22.63 13.92
CA TRP A 932 21.91 21.48 14.53
C TRP A 932 20.91 20.37 14.86
N PRO A 933 21.23 19.08 14.63
CA PRO A 933 20.36 17.97 15.03
C PRO A 933 19.96 18.07 16.50
N VAL A 934 18.68 17.87 16.80
CA VAL A 934 18.20 17.92 18.19
C VAL A 934 18.96 16.92 19.07
N GLU A 935 19.26 17.32 20.31
CA GLU A 935 20.08 16.55 21.27
C GLU A 935 19.56 15.12 21.53
N GLU A 936 18.27 14.85 21.30
CA GLU A 936 17.68 13.53 21.49
C GLU A 936 18.31 12.44 20.62
N ILE A 937 18.90 12.79 19.47
CA ILE A 937 19.62 11.82 18.63
C ILE A 937 20.78 11.14 19.38
N GLU A 938 21.37 11.84 20.34
CA GLU A 938 22.51 11.32 21.10
C GLU A 938 22.13 10.11 21.96
N THR A 939 20.83 9.96 22.26
CA THR A 939 20.29 8.77 22.95
C THR A 939 20.45 7.49 22.14
N LEU A 940 20.69 7.59 20.84
CA LEU A 940 20.95 6.45 19.95
C LEU A 940 22.43 6.04 19.91
N ARG A 941 23.36 6.85 20.42
CA ARG A 941 24.80 6.51 20.41
C ARG A 941 25.06 5.21 21.18
N ARG A 942 25.75 4.25 20.56
CA ARG A 942 26.07 2.95 21.17
C ARG A 942 27.56 2.70 21.26
N LYS A 943 28.23 2.65 20.12
CA LYS A 943 29.62 2.25 20.00
C LYS A 943 30.43 3.40 19.43
N ARG A 944 31.56 3.70 20.06
CA ARG A 944 32.45 4.77 19.61
C ARG A 944 33.47 4.24 18.59
N GLY A 945 33.58 4.93 17.47
CA GLY A 945 34.60 4.69 16.45
C GLY A 945 35.91 5.40 16.78
N VAL A 946 36.98 4.94 16.14
CA VAL A 946 38.33 5.49 16.33
C VAL A 946 39.01 5.72 14.99
N LEU A 947 39.76 6.81 14.87
CA LEU A 947 40.59 7.06 13.70
C LEU A 947 41.79 6.12 13.73
N LEU A 948 41.92 5.30 12.69
CA LEU A 948 43.05 4.38 12.56
C LEU A 948 44.24 5.09 11.92
N GLY A 949 45.44 4.91 12.46
CA GLY A 949 46.67 5.41 11.85
C GLY A 949 47.10 6.84 12.20
N GLY A 950 46.65 7.37 13.34
CA GLY A 950 47.03 8.69 13.86
C GLY A 950 46.08 9.81 13.44
N ASN A 951 46.31 11.01 13.97
CA ASN A 951 45.45 12.18 13.77
C ASN A 951 45.91 13.12 12.65
N GLU A 952 46.96 12.75 11.92
CA GLU A 952 47.46 13.52 10.77
C GLU A 952 47.17 12.74 9.49
N VAL A 953 46.54 13.42 8.52
CA VAL A 953 46.20 12.87 7.20
C VAL A 953 47.07 13.58 6.18
N GLU A 954 48.13 12.89 5.75
CA GLU A 954 49.10 13.34 4.76
C GLU A 954 48.44 13.70 3.41
N ALA A 955 49.15 14.42 2.56
CA ALA A 955 48.73 14.70 1.19
C ALA A 955 48.44 13.40 0.40
N GLY A 956 47.26 13.33 -0.22
CA GLY A 956 46.73 12.11 -0.87
C GLY A 956 46.37 10.98 0.10
N GLY A 957 46.38 11.24 1.40
CA GLY A 957 46.19 10.27 2.46
C GLY A 957 44.73 9.91 2.72
N LEU A 958 44.54 8.69 3.22
CA LEU A 958 43.26 8.15 3.66
C LEU A 958 43.45 7.47 5.02
N ARG A 959 42.50 7.68 5.93
CA ARG A 959 42.46 7.07 7.27
C ARG A 959 41.06 6.56 7.55
N GLU A 960 40.92 5.28 7.85
CA GLU A 960 39.62 4.68 8.17
C GLU A 960 39.18 5.04 9.59
N ILE A 961 37.89 5.31 9.76
CA ILE A 961 37.25 5.40 11.06
C ILE A 961 36.74 3.99 11.37
N GLY A 962 37.56 3.26 12.13
CA GLY A 962 37.30 1.85 12.43
C GLY A 962 36.40 1.66 13.65
N GLY A 963 35.80 0.47 13.71
CA GLY A 963 35.10 0.00 14.90
C GLY A 963 33.62 0.37 14.97
N ILE A 964 33.03 0.97 13.94
CA ILE A 964 31.59 1.27 13.86
C ILE A 964 31.03 0.92 12.48
N ALA A 965 29.73 0.68 12.36
CA ALA A 965 29.07 0.47 11.08
C ALA A 965 29.02 1.77 10.24
N GLY A 966 29.49 1.72 8.99
CA GLY A 966 29.53 2.90 8.12
C GLY A 966 28.21 3.30 7.48
N SER A 967 27.15 2.50 7.63
CA SER A 967 25.81 2.77 7.09
C SER A 967 24.87 3.44 8.08
N GLN A 968 25.23 3.54 9.37
CA GLN A 968 24.37 4.07 10.42
C GLN A 968 25.21 4.70 11.54
N ALA A 969 25.57 5.98 11.35
CA ALA A 969 26.53 6.64 12.22
C ALA A 969 26.28 8.15 12.38
N ASP A 970 26.79 8.70 13.48
CA ASP A 970 26.95 10.13 13.75
C ASP A 970 28.45 10.43 13.86
N VAL A 971 28.99 11.23 12.93
CA VAL A 971 30.42 11.52 12.83
C VAL A 971 30.65 13.02 12.91
N GLU A 972 31.27 13.47 13.99
CA GLU A 972 31.76 14.84 14.15
C GLU A 972 33.28 14.86 14.08
N VAL A 973 33.83 15.67 13.18
CA VAL A 973 35.27 15.82 12.94
C VAL A 973 35.64 17.30 12.88
N ALA A 974 36.80 17.66 13.43
CA ALA A 974 37.39 18.99 13.29
C ALA A 974 38.77 18.89 12.63
N PHE A 975 38.98 19.71 11.61
CA PHE A 975 40.20 19.77 10.82
C PHE A 975 40.99 21.03 11.14
N GLU A 976 42.22 20.89 11.63
CA GLU A 976 43.19 21.98 11.79
C GLU A 976 44.03 22.13 10.52
N ILE A 977 44.14 23.37 10.03
CA ILE A 977 44.89 23.73 8.82
C ILE A 977 46.14 24.50 9.25
N ALA A 978 47.31 23.89 9.05
CA ALA A 978 48.58 24.45 9.51
C ALA A 978 48.96 25.77 8.83
N SER A 979 48.66 25.91 7.53
CA SER A 979 49.00 27.09 6.74
C SER A 979 47.92 27.37 5.71
N LEU A 980 47.63 28.66 5.48
CA LEU A 980 46.72 29.12 4.42
C LEU A 980 47.47 29.62 3.18
N ALA A 981 48.81 29.53 3.18
CA ALA A 981 49.63 30.04 2.09
C ALA A 981 49.43 29.25 0.78
N GLY A 982 48.98 28.00 0.87
CA GLY A 982 48.69 27.13 -0.26
C GLY A 982 47.30 27.29 -0.88
N ALA A 983 46.39 28.10 -0.30
CA ALA A 983 45.03 28.22 -0.83
C ALA A 983 45.02 28.74 -2.27
N ASP A 984 44.25 28.06 -3.13
CA ASP A 984 44.06 28.40 -4.54
C ASP A 984 43.32 29.74 -4.68
N ARG A 985 43.56 30.49 -5.76
CA ARG A 985 42.80 31.71 -6.04
C ARG A 985 41.42 31.35 -6.57
N LEU A 986 40.38 31.95 -6.01
CA LEU A 986 39.01 31.82 -6.54
C LEU A 986 38.68 33.02 -7.43
N ASP A 987 38.13 32.74 -8.60
CA ASP A 987 37.48 33.75 -9.42
C ASP A 987 36.20 34.24 -8.71
N PRO A 988 36.05 35.55 -8.43
CA PRO A 988 34.85 36.08 -7.79
C PRO A 988 33.54 35.72 -8.51
N ASP A 989 33.57 35.47 -9.82
CA ASP A 989 32.37 35.08 -10.57
C ASP A 989 31.82 33.70 -10.12
N HIS A 990 32.69 32.83 -9.59
CA HIS A 990 32.31 31.51 -9.08
C HIS A 990 31.67 31.56 -7.68
N LEU A 991 31.65 32.71 -7.00
CA LEU A 991 30.96 32.86 -5.71
C LEU A 991 29.44 32.73 -5.83
N ARG A 992 28.90 32.83 -7.05
CA ARG A 992 27.46 32.78 -7.32
C ARG A 992 26.93 31.38 -7.58
N ASP A 993 27.80 30.42 -7.87
CA ASP A 993 27.42 29.05 -8.21
C ASP A 993 28.37 28.04 -7.53
N PRO A 994 28.21 27.84 -6.21
CA PRO A 994 29.05 26.91 -5.47
C PRO A 994 28.83 25.44 -5.89
N ASP A 995 27.67 25.10 -6.45
CA ASP A 995 27.35 23.76 -6.94
C ASP A 995 28.22 23.42 -8.16
N ALA A 996 28.27 24.32 -9.15
CA ALA A 996 29.18 24.20 -10.30
C ALA A 996 30.64 24.13 -9.86
N LEU A 997 31.03 24.97 -8.89
CA LEU A 997 32.40 24.98 -8.38
C LEU A 997 32.78 23.64 -7.72
N CYS A 998 31.86 23.01 -6.98
CA CYS A 998 32.06 21.66 -6.43
C CYS A 998 32.11 20.59 -7.52
N GLY A 999 31.32 20.74 -8.60
CA GLY A 999 31.38 19.83 -9.76
C GLY A 999 32.71 19.91 -10.51
N GLU A 1000 33.26 21.11 -10.69
CA GLU A 1000 34.57 21.34 -11.30
C GLU A 1000 35.72 20.88 -10.39
N ASN A 1001 35.57 21.10 -9.09
CA ASN A 1001 36.59 20.83 -8.07
C ASN A 1001 36.18 19.71 -7.11
N GLY A 1002 35.68 18.60 -7.65
CA GLY A 1002 35.24 17.44 -6.88
C GLY A 1002 36.33 16.78 -6.03
N ALA A 1003 35.99 15.72 -5.31
CA ALA A 1003 36.91 15.08 -4.35
C ALA A 1003 38.16 14.46 -5.01
N ALA A 1004 38.10 14.15 -6.31
CA ALA A 1004 39.22 13.62 -7.08
C ALA A 1004 40.21 14.70 -7.54
N VAL A 1005 39.80 15.96 -7.59
CA VAL A 1005 40.60 17.06 -8.14
C VAL A 1005 41.56 17.52 -7.06
N HIS A 1006 42.86 17.48 -7.32
CA HIS A 1006 43.85 17.96 -6.36
C HIS A 1006 43.75 19.49 -6.19
N GLY A 1007 43.93 19.98 -4.97
CA GLY A 1007 43.93 21.42 -4.68
C GLY A 1007 45.04 21.84 -3.73
N GLY A 1008 45.20 23.16 -3.59
CA GLY A 1008 46.14 23.74 -2.64
C GLY A 1008 45.76 23.41 -1.20
N ILE A 1009 44.54 23.78 -0.80
CA ILE A 1009 43.94 23.46 0.51
C ILE A 1009 42.56 22.86 0.29
N GLY A 1010 42.46 21.55 0.48
CA GLY A 1010 41.31 20.74 0.09
C GLY A 1010 41.46 20.14 -1.31
N PRO A 1011 40.70 19.07 -1.63
CA PRO A 1011 39.58 18.58 -0.84
C PRO A 1011 40.05 17.69 0.33
N PHE A 1012 39.60 18.00 1.54
CA PHE A 1012 39.77 17.17 2.74
C PHE A 1012 38.44 17.07 3.48
N GLY A 1013 38.16 15.90 4.06
CA GLY A 1013 36.86 15.66 4.67
C GLY A 1013 36.58 14.19 4.94
N LEU A 1014 35.33 13.79 4.78
CA LEU A 1014 34.83 12.44 4.99
C LEU A 1014 34.50 11.75 3.65
N LEU A 1015 34.82 10.47 3.55
CA LEU A 1015 34.20 9.54 2.62
C LEU A 1015 33.23 8.67 3.40
N VAL A 1016 31.95 8.78 3.09
CA VAL A 1016 30.85 8.07 3.76
C VAL A 1016 30.14 7.16 2.77
N MET A 1017 29.43 6.14 3.28
CA MET A 1017 28.78 5.12 2.46
C MET A 1017 29.75 4.57 1.40
N ALA A 1018 30.99 4.29 1.80
CA ALA A 1018 32.06 3.91 0.88
C ALA A 1018 32.22 2.39 0.81
N SER A 1019 32.39 1.86 -0.40
CA SER A 1019 32.77 0.45 -0.61
C SER A 1019 34.21 0.21 -0.16
N GLY A 1020 34.55 -1.03 0.20
CA GLY A 1020 35.92 -1.38 0.63
C GLY A 1020 36.99 -1.18 -0.45
N ASP A 1021 36.61 -1.15 -1.72
CA ASP A 1021 37.48 -0.81 -2.86
C ASP A 1021 37.38 0.66 -3.30
N LEU A 1022 36.58 1.47 -2.57
CA LEU A 1022 36.29 2.88 -2.81
C LEU A 1022 35.68 3.19 -4.19
N ARG A 1023 35.20 2.20 -4.95
CA ARG A 1023 34.53 2.45 -6.24
C ARG A 1023 33.27 3.27 -6.07
N GLU A 1024 32.49 2.96 -5.04
CA GLU A 1024 31.34 3.74 -4.61
C GLU A 1024 31.68 4.47 -3.33
N ARG A 1025 31.40 5.77 -3.28
CA ARG A 1025 31.65 6.64 -2.13
C ARG A 1025 30.93 7.97 -2.29
N THR A 1026 30.47 8.50 -1.17
CA THR A 1026 29.97 9.88 -1.06
C THR A 1026 31.00 10.71 -0.34
N ALA A 1027 31.46 11.80 -0.95
CA ALA A 1027 32.51 12.64 -0.37
C ALA A 1027 31.91 13.95 0.16
N VAL A 1028 32.10 14.19 1.45
CA VAL A 1028 31.72 15.46 2.10
C VAL A 1028 33.00 16.14 2.54
N PHE A 1029 33.34 17.29 1.95
CA PHE A 1029 34.66 17.87 2.12
C PHE A 1029 34.67 19.39 2.08
N PHE A 1030 35.80 19.96 2.49
CA PHE A 1030 36.06 21.39 2.38
C PHE A 1030 37.19 21.69 1.40
N ARG A 1031 37.12 22.89 0.83
CA ARG A 1031 38.23 23.58 0.17
C ARG A 1031 38.35 24.99 0.73
N VAL A 1032 39.58 25.49 0.78
CA VAL A 1032 39.83 26.88 1.17
C VAL A 1032 40.43 27.61 -0.01
N PHE A 1033 39.78 28.71 -0.38
CA PHE A 1033 40.22 29.57 -1.45
C PHE A 1033 40.65 30.94 -0.93
N ARG A 1034 41.54 31.58 -1.69
CA ARG A 1034 42.00 32.95 -1.47
C ARG A 1034 41.24 33.90 -2.37
N LEU A 1035 40.67 34.93 -1.77
CA LEU A 1035 40.05 36.05 -2.47
C LEU A 1035 41.06 37.20 -2.65
N SER A 1036 40.63 38.29 -3.29
CA SER A 1036 41.45 39.51 -3.38
C SER A 1036 41.80 40.06 -2.00
N HIS A 1037 40.92 39.86 -1.02
CA HIS A 1037 41.10 40.20 0.39
C HIS A 1037 40.55 39.05 1.24
N GLY A 1038 41.43 38.36 1.97
CA GLY A 1038 41.06 37.24 2.85
C GLY A 1038 40.84 35.91 2.14
N TYR A 1039 40.09 35.03 2.80
CA TYR A 1039 39.84 33.65 2.38
C TYR A 1039 38.35 33.30 2.47
N THR A 1040 37.95 32.27 1.73
CA THR A 1040 36.61 31.68 1.82
C THR A 1040 36.71 30.16 1.88
N VAL A 1041 35.74 29.54 2.54
CA VAL A 1041 35.65 28.09 2.70
C VAL A 1041 34.47 27.59 1.90
N LEU A 1042 34.71 26.66 0.98
CA LEU A 1042 33.68 25.93 0.27
C LEU A 1042 33.49 24.57 0.94
N MET A 1043 32.25 24.25 1.32
CA MET A 1043 31.83 22.88 1.62
C MET A 1043 31.25 22.27 0.35
N CYS A 1044 31.54 20.99 0.12
CA CYS A 1044 30.98 20.21 -0.99
C CYS A 1044 30.44 18.87 -0.50
N THR A 1045 29.34 18.44 -1.11
CA THR A 1045 28.88 17.04 -1.10
C THR A 1045 28.89 16.51 -2.52
N ASP A 1046 29.89 15.69 -2.84
CA ASP A 1046 30.12 15.12 -4.17
C ASP A 1046 29.49 13.72 -4.25
N LEU A 1047 28.38 13.62 -5.00
CA LEU A 1047 27.64 12.40 -5.24
C LEU A 1047 28.03 11.70 -6.54
N THR A 1048 28.97 12.23 -7.32
CA THR A 1048 29.29 11.73 -8.66
C THR A 1048 29.70 10.25 -8.67
N ARG A 1049 30.22 9.75 -7.54
CA ARG A 1049 30.57 8.34 -7.31
C ARG A 1049 29.80 7.70 -6.16
N SER A 1050 28.67 8.27 -5.73
CA SER A 1050 27.87 7.70 -4.64
C SER A 1050 27.30 6.31 -4.98
N THR A 1051 27.08 6.02 -6.26
CA THR A 1051 26.66 4.71 -6.75
C THR A 1051 27.12 4.43 -8.19
N SER A 1052 27.41 3.16 -8.51
CA SER A 1052 27.62 2.70 -9.89
C SER A 1052 26.33 2.54 -10.67
N ARG A 1053 25.18 2.60 -10.00
CA ARG A 1053 23.86 2.48 -10.61
C ARG A 1053 23.59 3.61 -11.61
N ALA A 1054 23.07 3.23 -12.77
CA ALA A 1054 22.59 4.16 -13.78
C ALA A 1054 21.17 4.66 -13.44
N GLY A 1055 20.82 5.87 -13.88
CA GLY A 1055 19.48 6.44 -13.65
C GLY A 1055 19.26 7.09 -12.28
N VAL A 1056 20.25 7.07 -11.39
CA VAL A 1056 20.24 7.81 -10.11
C VAL A 1056 20.79 9.23 -10.33
N TYR A 1057 20.08 10.23 -9.84
CA TYR A 1057 20.52 11.62 -9.83
C TYR A 1057 21.66 11.82 -8.82
N LYS A 1058 22.82 12.24 -9.32
CA LYS A 1058 24.10 12.29 -8.60
C LYS A 1058 24.81 13.65 -8.77
N PRO A 1059 24.19 14.77 -8.35
CA PRO A 1059 24.78 16.10 -8.47
C PRO A 1059 25.98 16.28 -7.53
N SER A 1060 26.74 17.35 -7.74
CA SER A 1060 27.63 17.90 -6.72
C SER A 1060 26.94 19.12 -6.12
N HIS A 1061 26.83 19.13 -4.80
CA HIS A 1061 26.25 20.23 -4.03
C HIS A 1061 27.34 21.03 -3.34
N GLY A 1062 27.17 22.35 -3.27
CA GLY A 1062 28.16 23.28 -2.77
C GLY A 1062 27.55 24.44 -1.98
N GLY A 1063 28.30 24.91 -0.99
CA GLY A 1063 27.90 26.02 -0.13
C GLY A 1063 29.11 26.63 0.56
N PHE A 1064 29.18 27.95 0.58
CA PHE A 1064 30.26 28.65 1.29
C PHE A 1064 29.95 28.67 2.79
N VAL A 1065 30.97 28.36 3.59
CA VAL A 1065 30.89 28.32 5.05
C VAL A 1065 31.37 29.65 5.61
N ASP A 1066 30.48 30.38 6.28
CA ASP A 1066 30.77 31.69 6.86
C ASP A 1066 31.54 31.55 8.19
N ILE A 1067 32.85 31.35 8.08
CA ILE A 1067 33.78 31.26 9.21
C ILE A 1067 35.04 32.08 8.95
N ASP A 1068 35.68 32.56 10.02
CA ASP A 1068 36.97 33.24 9.95
C ASP A 1068 38.10 32.21 9.99
N ILE A 1069 38.37 31.60 8.83
CA ILE A 1069 39.40 30.55 8.73
C ILE A 1069 40.82 31.07 8.99
N GLU A 1070 41.07 32.37 8.85
CA GLU A 1070 42.36 32.98 9.15
C GLU A 1070 42.65 32.99 10.66
N LYS A 1071 41.61 33.29 11.45
CA LYS A 1071 41.66 33.32 12.91
C LYS A 1071 41.54 31.91 13.51
N ASP A 1072 40.55 31.15 13.06
CA ASP A 1072 40.18 29.89 13.73
C ASP A 1072 41.13 28.76 13.37
N ARG A 1073 41.70 28.79 12.15
CA ARG A 1073 42.59 27.74 11.59
C ARG A 1073 42.03 26.32 11.71
N ALA A 1074 40.73 26.21 11.93
CA ALA A 1074 40.03 24.95 12.11
C ALA A 1074 38.61 25.03 11.55
N ILE A 1075 38.11 23.89 11.05
CA ILE A 1075 36.77 23.77 10.46
C ILE A 1075 36.16 22.48 10.97
N SER A 1076 34.93 22.54 11.47
CA SER A 1076 34.18 21.35 11.91
C SER A 1076 33.19 20.87 10.86
N LEU A 1077 32.97 19.57 10.85
CA LEU A 1077 31.94 18.88 10.08
C LEU A 1077 31.28 17.84 10.97
N ARG A 1078 29.96 17.91 11.11
CA ARG A 1078 29.16 16.79 11.62
C ARG A 1078 28.38 16.16 10.47
N THR A 1079 28.37 14.85 10.37
CA THR A 1079 27.64 14.12 9.34
C THR A 1079 26.84 12.99 9.97
N LEU A 1080 25.52 13.05 9.80
CA LEU A 1080 24.59 11.97 10.11
C LEU A 1080 24.47 11.07 8.88
N ILE A 1081 24.64 9.77 9.10
CA ILE A 1081 24.65 8.75 8.05
C ILE A 1081 23.56 7.75 8.42
N ASP A 1082 22.60 7.56 7.52
CA ASP A 1082 21.49 6.65 7.74
C ASP A 1082 21.05 5.97 6.45
N HIS A 1083 21.84 5.01 6.00
CA HIS A 1083 21.58 4.21 4.81
C HIS A 1083 21.49 5.11 3.56
N SER A 1084 20.28 5.45 3.10
CA SER A 1084 20.07 6.22 1.87
C SER A 1084 20.07 7.74 2.06
N ILE A 1085 20.30 8.26 3.27
CA ILE A 1085 20.42 9.69 3.56
C ILE A 1085 21.74 10.03 4.29
N VAL A 1086 22.34 11.15 3.90
CA VAL A 1086 23.51 11.74 4.53
C VAL A 1086 23.23 13.22 4.80
N GLU A 1087 23.19 13.64 6.06
CA GLU A 1087 23.01 15.05 6.44
C GLU A 1087 24.30 15.61 7.02
N SER A 1088 24.81 16.69 6.43
CA SER A 1088 26.11 17.26 6.76
C SER A 1088 26.00 18.71 7.24
N PHE A 1089 26.68 19.02 8.34
CA PHE A 1089 26.63 20.30 9.05
C PHE A 1089 28.06 20.87 9.16
N GLY A 1090 28.40 21.77 8.25
CA GLY A 1090 29.69 22.44 8.19
C GLY A 1090 29.75 23.69 9.06
N GLY A 1091 30.91 23.95 9.66
CA GLY A 1091 31.16 25.18 10.43
C GLY A 1091 30.22 25.35 11.62
N GLY A 1092 29.87 24.24 12.29
CA GLY A 1092 28.91 24.24 13.41
C GLY A 1092 27.46 24.47 12.98
N GLY A 1093 27.07 24.06 11.77
CA GLY A 1093 25.69 24.15 11.30
C GLY A 1093 25.34 25.42 10.53
N ARG A 1094 26.34 26.22 10.15
CA ARG A 1094 26.16 27.41 9.29
C ARG A 1094 25.88 27.04 7.84
N THR A 1095 26.43 25.91 7.39
CA THR A 1095 26.15 25.36 6.07
C THR A 1095 25.66 23.93 6.24
N CYS A 1096 24.47 23.65 5.74
CA CYS A 1096 23.83 22.34 5.80
C CYS A 1096 23.67 21.76 4.41
N MET A 1097 23.89 20.46 4.26
CA MET A 1097 23.71 19.71 3.02
C MET A 1097 23.12 18.33 3.31
N THR A 1098 21.92 18.09 2.79
CA THR A 1098 21.28 16.77 2.77
C THR A 1098 21.53 16.10 1.43
N ALA A 1099 21.96 14.85 1.43
CA ALA A 1099 22.14 14.07 0.23
C ALA A 1099 21.39 12.74 0.30
N ARG A 1100 20.89 12.31 -0.86
CA ARG A 1100 20.36 10.97 -1.08
C ARG A 1100 21.35 10.11 -1.85
N VAL A 1101 21.56 8.90 -1.36
CA VAL A 1101 22.61 8.01 -1.86
C VAL A 1101 22.08 6.58 -1.96
N TYR A 1102 22.38 5.88 -3.05
CA TYR A 1102 21.89 4.51 -3.30
C TYR A 1102 23.02 3.58 -3.80
N PRO A 1103 24.09 3.41 -3.02
CA PRO A 1103 25.22 2.56 -3.40
C PRO A 1103 24.84 1.09 -3.55
N GLU A 1104 25.27 0.45 -4.63
CA GLU A 1104 24.97 -0.96 -4.90
C GLU A 1104 25.70 -1.92 -3.94
N HIS A 1105 26.88 -1.54 -3.42
CA HIS A 1105 27.66 -2.41 -2.52
C HIS A 1105 26.92 -2.74 -1.22
N VAL A 1106 25.93 -1.95 -0.78
CA VAL A 1106 25.15 -2.21 0.44
C VAL A 1106 24.33 -3.51 0.34
N ALA A 1107 24.01 -3.97 -0.88
CA ALA A 1107 23.35 -5.26 -1.09
C ALA A 1107 24.27 -6.47 -0.80
N THR A 1108 25.59 -6.31 -0.91
CA THR A 1108 26.55 -7.43 -0.94
C THR A 1108 27.72 -7.32 0.04
N GLY A 1109 27.95 -6.15 0.64
CA GLY A 1109 29.09 -5.85 1.51
C GLY A 1109 28.78 -4.87 2.63
N SER A 1110 29.81 -4.45 3.37
CA SER A 1110 29.72 -3.44 4.44
C SER A 1110 30.16 -2.07 3.92
N SER A 1111 29.52 -1.01 4.43
CA SER A 1111 29.95 0.37 4.17
C SER A 1111 31.03 0.80 5.16
N HIS A 1112 31.99 1.54 4.65
CA HIS A 1112 33.15 2.05 5.39
C HIS A 1112 33.09 3.58 5.51
N LEU A 1113 33.83 4.09 6.50
CA LEU A 1113 33.97 5.51 6.79
C LEU A 1113 35.44 5.90 6.79
N TYR A 1114 35.79 6.98 6.10
CA TYR A 1114 37.16 7.45 6.04
C TYR A 1114 37.25 8.95 6.24
N VAL A 1115 38.35 9.38 6.85
CA VAL A 1115 38.87 10.73 6.70
C VAL A 1115 39.86 10.72 5.54
N PHE A 1116 39.72 11.66 4.61
CA PHE A 1116 40.63 11.78 3.47
C PHE A 1116 41.20 13.19 3.35
N ASN A 1117 42.36 13.29 2.73
CA ASN A 1117 42.99 14.54 2.34
C ASN A 1117 43.64 14.39 0.96
N ASN A 1118 43.13 15.09 -0.03
CA ASN A 1118 43.69 15.14 -1.38
C ASN A 1118 44.25 16.55 -1.71
N ALA A 1119 44.64 17.30 -0.67
CA ALA A 1119 45.33 18.58 -0.78
C ALA A 1119 46.85 18.42 -0.86
N SER A 1120 47.55 19.53 -1.10
CA SER A 1120 49.01 19.58 -1.23
C SER A 1120 49.75 19.39 0.10
N ASP A 1121 49.16 19.83 1.21
CA ASP A 1121 49.72 19.74 2.56
C ASP A 1121 48.89 18.80 3.45
N ALA A 1122 49.50 18.31 4.53
CA ALA A 1122 48.80 17.49 5.53
C ALA A 1122 47.72 18.29 6.28
N VAL A 1123 46.64 17.60 6.65
CA VAL A 1123 45.56 18.15 7.49
C VAL A 1123 45.49 17.34 8.78
N LYS A 1124 45.37 18.04 9.90
CA LYS A 1124 45.31 17.42 11.22
C LYS A 1124 43.87 17.32 11.70
N VAL A 1125 43.46 16.13 12.13
CA VAL A 1125 42.20 15.88 12.82
C VAL A 1125 42.37 16.23 14.31
N SER A 1126 41.87 17.36 14.74
CA SER A 1126 42.00 17.82 16.12
C SER A 1126 40.94 17.25 17.05
N LYS A 1127 39.76 16.93 16.51
CA LYS A 1127 38.65 16.26 17.19
C LYS A 1127 38.04 15.22 16.27
N LEU A 1128 37.73 14.04 16.83
CA LEU A 1128 36.87 13.05 16.19
C LEU A 1128 35.95 12.42 17.24
N GLU A 1129 34.65 12.53 16.99
CA GLU A 1129 33.60 11.81 17.69
C GLU A 1129 32.76 11.07 16.66
N ALA A 1130 33.02 9.77 16.52
CA ALA A 1130 32.26 8.91 15.62
C ALA A 1130 31.48 7.88 16.46
N TRP A 1131 30.20 7.72 16.19
CA TRP A 1131 29.32 6.83 16.92
C TRP A 1131 28.49 5.99 15.96
N GLU A 1132 28.46 4.68 16.20
CA GLU A 1132 27.40 3.82 15.69
C GLU A 1132 26.11 4.15 16.44
N LEU A 1133 25.04 4.42 15.69
CA LEU A 1133 23.73 4.72 16.25
C LEU A 1133 22.87 3.44 16.32
N ALA A 1134 21.95 3.37 17.27
CA ALA A 1134 20.90 2.35 17.30
C ALA A 1134 19.73 2.73 16.38
N THR A 1135 18.98 1.72 15.94
CA THR A 1135 17.72 1.91 15.21
C THR A 1135 16.66 2.48 16.14
N ALA A 1136 15.99 3.55 15.72
CA ALA A 1136 14.85 4.12 16.42
C ALA A 1136 13.58 3.32 16.10
N SER A 1137 12.59 3.38 16.98
CA SER A 1137 11.28 2.82 16.68
C SER A 1137 10.49 3.86 15.88
N VAL A 1138 10.36 3.67 14.57
CA VAL A 1138 9.60 4.56 13.70
C VAL A 1138 8.51 3.75 13.03
N ASN A 1139 7.26 3.93 13.47
CA ASN A 1139 6.08 3.27 12.90
C ASN A 1139 6.19 1.72 12.80
N ALA A 1140 6.84 1.06 13.76
CA ALA A 1140 7.05 -0.39 13.76
C ALA A 1140 5.75 -1.17 14.08
N GLY A 1141 5.48 -2.25 13.32
CA GLY A 1141 4.33 -3.15 13.52
C GLY A 1141 4.41 -4.02 14.78
N ASP A 1142 3.28 -4.64 15.13
CA ASP A 1142 2.91 -5.23 16.45
C ASP A 1142 3.79 -6.36 17.03
N ASP A 1143 4.97 -6.62 16.48
CA ASP A 1143 5.96 -7.52 17.11
C ASP A 1143 6.76 -6.82 18.23
N GLY A 1144 6.63 -5.49 18.36
CA GLY A 1144 7.25 -4.68 19.40
C GLY A 1144 6.21 -3.98 20.28
N LEU A 1145 5.85 -4.58 21.42
CA LEU A 1145 5.15 -3.88 22.51
C LEU A 1145 5.98 -2.66 22.95
N ILE A 1146 5.71 -1.49 22.37
CA ILE A 1146 5.98 -0.23 23.07
C ILE A 1146 4.98 -0.21 24.22
N SER A 1147 5.41 -0.68 25.38
CA SER A 1147 4.59 -0.50 26.59
C SER A 1147 4.36 1.01 26.71
N TRP A 1148 3.11 1.43 26.84
CA TRP A 1148 2.72 2.84 27.06
C TRP A 1148 3.52 3.54 28.19
N ARG A 1149 4.18 2.79 29.08
CA ARG A 1149 5.12 3.32 30.09
C ARG A 1149 6.43 3.88 29.52
N ALA A 1150 6.83 3.49 28.32
CA ALA A 1150 8.06 3.97 27.66
C ALA A 1150 7.86 5.33 26.97
N LEU A 1151 6.65 5.65 26.50
CA LEU A 1151 6.30 6.94 25.90
C LEU A 1151 6.05 8.06 26.93
N ILE A 1152 5.83 7.73 28.21
CA ILE A 1152 5.36 8.68 29.25
C ILE A 1152 6.41 8.96 30.35
N VAL A 1153 7.56 8.27 30.37
CA VAL A 1153 8.56 8.44 31.43
C VAL A 1153 9.95 8.74 30.87
N PRO A 1154 10.47 9.98 31.03
CA PRO A 1154 11.85 10.28 30.63
C PRO A 1154 12.81 9.41 31.46
N ARG A 1155 13.63 8.59 30.77
CA ARG A 1155 14.77 7.93 31.40
C ARG A 1155 15.75 9.02 31.82
N ARG A 1156 16.07 9.10 33.12
CA ARG A 1156 17.13 10.00 33.61
C ARG A 1156 18.44 9.62 32.91
N PRO A 1157 19.24 10.60 32.42
CA PRO A 1157 20.54 10.33 31.85
C PRO A 1157 21.43 9.62 32.88
N VAL A 1158 22.03 8.51 32.47
CA VAL A 1158 23.08 7.83 33.22
C VAL A 1158 24.34 8.67 33.06
N ASN A 1159 24.79 9.26 34.15
CA ASN A 1159 26.02 10.05 34.21
C ASN A 1159 27.22 9.08 34.14
N PRO A 1160 28.05 9.07 33.08
CA PRO A 1160 29.16 8.12 32.97
C PRO A 1160 30.38 8.70 33.69
N HIS A 1161 30.30 8.86 35.01
CA HIS A 1161 31.48 9.05 35.87
C HIS A 1161 31.14 8.61 37.30
N ARG A 1162 31.35 7.32 37.59
CA ARG A 1162 31.95 6.85 38.84
C ARG A 1162 32.25 5.35 38.77
N ASP A 1163 33.53 5.06 38.96
CA ASP A 1163 34.13 3.75 39.06
C ASP A 1163 33.51 2.86 40.14
N GLY A 1164 33.67 1.54 39.95
CA GLY A 1164 34.10 0.68 41.05
C GLY A 1164 33.13 -0.42 41.49
N GLU A 1165 33.52 -1.63 41.11
CA GLU A 1165 33.52 -2.84 41.97
C GLU A 1165 32.24 -3.67 42.17
N THR A 1166 32.31 -4.83 41.52
CA THR A 1166 32.06 -6.18 42.07
C THR A 1166 30.64 -6.65 42.39
N GLY A 1167 30.32 -7.83 41.84
CA GLY A 1167 29.94 -8.95 42.69
C GLY A 1167 28.54 -9.53 42.49
N CYS A 1168 28.47 -10.66 41.79
CA CYS A 1168 27.39 -11.63 41.76
C CYS A 1168 26.76 -11.91 43.15
N ASN A 1169 25.43 -12.06 43.23
CA ASN A 1169 24.80 -13.39 43.23
C ASN A 1169 23.28 -13.34 43.37
N ALA A 1170 22.66 -14.34 42.76
CA ALA A 1170 21.25 -14.65 42.77
C ALA A 1170 20.69 -14.95 44.17
N SER A 1171 19.40 -14.71 44.38
CA SER A 1171 18.37 -15.78 44.47
C SER A 1171 17.16 -15.41 45.37
N THR A 1172 15.97 -15.65 44.79
CA THR A 1172 14.73 -16.20 45.39
C THR A 1172 13.86 -15.49 46.44
N LEU A 1173 12.55 -15.71 46.24
CA LEU A 1173 11.39 -15.76 47.16
C LEU A 1173 10.72 -14.42 47.51
N VAL A 1174 9.52 -14.10 46.97
CA VAL A 1174 8.16 -14.67 47.20
C VAL A 1174 7.42 -14.06 48.39
N ALA A 1175 6.22 -13.58 48.05
CA ALA A 1175 4.99 -13.46 48.83
C ALA A 1175 4.75 -12.29 49.81
N ASN A 1176 3.69 -11.56 49.44
CA ASN A 1176 2.53 -11.20 50.24
C ASN A 1176 2.67 -10.16 51.37
N GLY A 1177 1.91 -9.08 51.19
CA GLY A 1177 0.76 -8.88 52.07
C GLY A 1177 0.59 -7.49 52.67
N ARG A 1178 -0.42 -6.79 52.16
CA ARG A 1178 -1.40 -5.95 52.87
C ARG A 1178 -0.91 -4.85 53.83
N GLY A 1179 -1.20 -3.61 53.41
CA GLY A 1179 -2.25 -2.82 54.06
C GLY A 1179 -1.82 -1.81 55.12
N GLY A 1180 -2.40 -0.60 55.04
CA GLY A 1180 -2.59 0.26 56.21
C GLY A 1180 -2.09 1.70 56.08
N ARG A 1181 -3.02 2.62 55.75
CA ARG A 1181 -2.90 4.06 55.97
C ARG A 1181 -2.76 4.39 57.47
N ARG A 1182 -1.97 5.42 57.81
CA ARG A 1182 -2.36 6.64 58.59
C ARG A 1182 -1.14 7.54 58.83
N ARG A 1183 -1.24 8.84 58.48
CA ARG A 1183 -1.24 10.04 59.36
C ARG A 1183 0.06 10.24 60.16
N ALA A 1184 0.62 11.42 60.39
CA ALA A 1184 0.32 12.84 60.18
C ALA A 1184 1.68 13.55 60.42
N THR A 1185 1.95 14.86 60.41
CA THR A 1185 1.19 16.07 60.73
C THR A 1185 2.17 17.21 60.45
N ILE A 1186 1.75 18.32 59.85
CA ILE A 1186 2.30 19.65 60.21
C ILE A 1186 1.10 20.63 60.22
N SER A 1187 0.85 21.23 61.39
CA SER A 1187 0.14 22.49 61.60
C SER A 1187 1.17 23.45 62.24
N VAL A 1188 1.15 24.76 62.05
CA VAL A 1188 0.25 25.80 62.57
C VAL A 1188 0.66 27.09 61.82
N GLY A 1189 -0.18 28.08 61.50
CA GLY A 1189 -1.57 28.32 61.87
C GLY A 1189 -2.17 29.54 61.15
N GLU A 1190 -3.49 29.60 61.28
CA GLU A 1190 -4.43 30.59 60.80
C GLU A 1190 -4.46 31.87 61.64
N ALA A 1191 -5.02 32.94 61.07
CA ALA A 1191 -6.19 33.68 61.60
C ALA A 1191 -6.45 34.88 60.66
N ARG A 1192 -7.67 35.33 60.33
CA ARG A 1192 -9.05 35.03 60.73
C ARG A 1192 -9.97 35.81 59.78
N GLY A 1193 -11.20 35.31 59.60
CA GLY A 1193 -12.38 36.17 59.45
C GLY A 1193 -13.04 36.21 58.07
N GLY A 1194 -14.09 35.42 57.88
CA GLY A 1194 -15.05 35.63 56.81
C GLY A 1194 -16.12 36.66 57.18
N ARG A 1195 -16.67 37.34 56.17
CA ARG A 1195 -18.08 37.75 56.14
C ARG A 1195 -18.51 38.19 54.73
N ARG A 1196 -19.76 37.81 54.43
CA ARG A 1196 -20.63 38.37 53.39
C ARG A 1196 -20.71 39.90 53.49
N GLU A 1197 -20.70 40.58 52.34
CA GLU A 1197 -21.47 41.80 52.00
C GLU A 1197 -21.13 42.17 50.55
N ARG A 1198 -22.10 42.21 49.63
CA ARG A 1198 -22.77 43.43 49.13
C ARG A 1198 -21.78 44.53 48.72
N THR A 1199 -21.79 44.86 47.43
CA THR A 1199 -21.40 46.19 46.98
C THR A 1199 -22.58 46.85 46.27
N VAL A 1200 -22.95 47.99 46.82
CA VAL A 1200 -23.91 48.98 46.31
C VAL A 1200 -23.09 50.13 45.75
N GLU A 1201 -23.50 50.68 44.61
CA GLU A 1201 -23.51 52.12 44.31
C GLU A 1201 -24.51 52.32 43.13
N ARG A 1202 -25.75 52.79 43.34
CA ARG A 1202 -26.26 54.19 43.40
C ARG A 1202 -25.77 55.03 42.19
N CYS A 1203 -26.59 55.68 41.36
CA CYS A 1203 -27.86 56.47 41.47
C CYS A 1203 -28.52 56.48 40.06
N THR A 1204 -29.82 56.71 39.77
CA THR A 1204 -30.90 57.55 40.35
C THR A 1204 -32.24 57.22 39.63
N ALA A 1205 -33.35 57.37 40.36
CA ALA A 1205 -34.78 57.63 39.98
C ALA A 1205 -35.26 57.48 38.51
N GLY A 1206 -36.46 56.94 38.19
CA GLY A 1206 -37.61 56.52 39.00
C GLY A 1206 -38.77 55.99 38.12
N ALA A 1207 -39.80 55.46 38.80
CA ALA A 1207 -41.22 55.19 38.43
C ALA A 1207 -41.56 54.67 37.01
N GLY A 1208 -42.39 53.65 36.79
CA GLY A 1208 -43.27 52.84 37.62
C GLY A 1208 -44.25 52.05 36.72
N SER A 1209 -45.09 51.22 37.37
CA SER A 1209 -46.38 50.62 36.90
C SER A 1209 -46.33 49.60 35.75
N THR A 1210 -46.48 48.29 36.06
CA THR A 1210 -47.71 47.45 35.91
C THR A 1210 -48.21 47.36 34.46
N ALA A 1211 -48.18 46.21 33.77
CA ALA A 1211 -48.91 44.95 33.96
C ALA A 1211 -50.02 44.80 32.90
N GLU A 1212 -50.16 43.55 32.46
CA GLU A 1212 -51.34 42.90 31.86
C GLU A 1212 -51.61 42.94 30.34
N GLY A 1213 -51.85 41.72 29.84
CA GLY A 1213 -52.77 41.39 28.74
C GLY A 1213 -52.12 41.35 27.36
N GLY A 1214 -51.97 40.23 26.66
CA GLY A 1214 -52.57 38.91 26.78
C GLY A 1214 -52.98 38.41 25.40
N SER A 1215 -52.73 37.12 25.14
CA SER A 1215 -53.44 36.27 24.15
C SER A 1215 -53.17 36.59 22.65
N GLN A 1216 -52.99 35.67 21.70
CA GLN A 1216 -53.28 34.24 21.58
C GLN A 1216 -52.71 33.71 20.24
N ARG A 1217 -52.28 32.43 20.22
CA ARG A 1217 -52.38 31.39 19.15
C ARG A 1217 -51.72 31.64 17.77
N GLY A 1218 -51.15 30.66 17.07
CA GLY A 1218 -51.13 29.19 17.20
C GLY A 1218 -49.76 28.64 16.77
N GLU A 1219 -49.25 27.59 17.44
CA GLU A 1219 -49.48 26.16 17.12
C GLU A 1219 -48.92 25.76 15.75
N ARG A 1220 -47.77 25.08 15.70
CA ARG A 1220 -47.44 23.67 16.06
C ARG A 1220 -47.41 22.80 14.80
N TRP A 1221 -46.22 22.40 14.35
CA TRP A 1221 -45.23 21.45 14.92
C TRP A 1221 -45.50 20.04 14.36
N GLY A 1222 -44.42 19.39 13.94
CA GLY A 1222 -44.31 18.02 13.47
C GLY A 1222 -42.90 17.85 12.93
#